data_AF-A0A971NWC2-F1
#
_entry.id   AF-A0A971NWC2-F1
#
_cell.length_a   1.000
_cell.length_b   1.000
_cell.length_c   1.000
_cell.angle_alpha   90.00
_cell.angle_beta   90.00
_cell.angle_gamma   90.00
#
_symmetry.space_group_name_H-M   'P 1'
#
loop_
_entity.id
_entity.type
_entity.pdbx_description
1 polymer ?
#
loop_
_entity_poly.entity_id
_entity_poly.type
_entity_poly.pdbx_seq_one_letter_code
_entity_poly.pdbx_strand_id
1 'polypeptide(L)'
;MQQLPRGYYAIQSDFDNSPRDSFTFRGVTYAVCEGVNLFASIGEANEHATEIPQEVLEGLPYESFTTPVLLFSAGRHCIDRFAFTKSLTLLGQGAGISPNIPSDNPLEPPALNPARTEGESVLYGSYWRGRTTLTEPAVETLIVDGFSSEYVRFHDMRLDGGRAYVAFRNIIHISPCGKTLYLFSPPAQDSTLDREVLLQNIRVANYDDLDYGGNFTLLNARRAVLDGICFDTSTQIFGLTSITRDFSNCAANSKTSQYIIKNSYFRNLKGENGICTGCRDAGDRAVCLFVTDSVFVNTSRENEAVIRPHLANDNCRLYVARCTFSDSRGNSGTAFSVMGPGSNVEIIDCSFEGFAGELSHEPPVPRHAPEYIKNMAGGFVTETSDPHRILGVDRADFSVLDSLYVGTRAYYGDLHVHTNCGGKSDGTLPMSEWPARMDEKKLDFAAVVDHRQMRGFFLPEWDEERFIIGTEPGTSIIDLNACRQNQRSVHYNMLFPHKYGLAMVLANFPEFEFRGDELTGSFIYPKFTKERFYKLTRYVQSIGGIMVHPHPKTMLSSDDPLDYYFGEHTFIETIYEHYSSHASIRNYDLWVALLALGKRVYASGGSDTHGDVSNSAVSTFYTGEKSGRAFFNKMRSGDFTVGAVGIKMCIDGHPMGSEVAYSEGMELTLRLDDFYPPAWQEDTAYELRIYTDRGLAYASMYSGKMPQALALEVKQRAFYRAEVFDLTHGYRVAIGNPIWLD
;
A
#
# COMPACT_ATOMS: atom_id res chain seq x y z
N MET A 1 35.14 7.87 3.59
CA MET A 1 35.56 8.61 4.79
C MET A 1 36.52 7.72 5.59
N GLN A 2 37.64 8.27 6.07
CA GLN A 2 38.52 7.59 7.03
C GLN A 2 37.76 7.32 8.34
N GLN A 3 38.17 6.30 9.10
CA GLN A 3 37.48 5.91 10.32
C GLN A 3 37.59 7.02 11.38
N LEU A 4 36.45 7.55 11.84
CA LEU A 4 36.41 8.41 13.03
C LEU A 4 36.55 7.53 14.27
N PRO A 5 37.52 7.79 15.16
CA PRO A 5 37.59 7.09 16.43
C PRO A 5 36.40 7.47 17.33
N ARG A 6 36.15 6.70 18.39
CA ARG A 6 35.04 6.95 19.32
C ARG A 6 35.18 8.33 19.98
N GLY A 7 34.09 9.10 20.05
CA GLY A 7 34.06 10.41 20.71
C GLY A 7 34.48 11.61 19.84
N TYR A 8 34.71 11.41 18.54
CA TYR A 8 35.11 12.48 17.63
C TYR A 8 33.91 13.23 17.07
N TYR A 9 34.10 14.54 16.83
CA TYR A 9 33.11 15.46 16.29
C TYR A 9 33.47 15.81 14.85
N ALA A 10 32.51 15.71 13.94
CA ALA A 10 32.67 16.07 12.54
C ALA A 10 31.67 17.18 12.14
N ILE A 11 32.14 18.22 11.47
CA ILE A 11 31.29 19.33 11.00
C ILE A 11 31.07 19.19 9.49
N GLN A 12 29.80 19.23 9.05
CA GLN A 12 29.41 19.16 7.64
C GLN A 12 28.72 20.47 7.18
N SER A 13 29.20 21.06 6.08
CA SER A 13 28.64 22.27 5.46
C SER A 13 27.69 21.97 4.29
N ASP A 14 26.82 22.94 3.99
CA ASP A 14 25.75 22.87 2.97
C ASP A 14 26.29 22.75 1.53
N PHE A 15 25.47 22.23 0.61
CA PHE A 15 25.89 21.85 -0.74
C PHE A 15 25.91 22.99 -1.78
N ASP A 16 25.28 24.14 -1.51
CA ASP A 16 25.13 25.21 -2.52
C ASP A 16 25.91 26.50 -2.15
N ASN A 17 26.95 26.78 -2.96
CA ASN A 17 27.55 28.08 -3.26
C ASN A 17 27.97 29.02 -2.09
N SER A 18 29.02 28.65 -1.34
CA SER A 18 30.10 29.59 -0.95
C SER A 18 31.23 28.86 -0.22
N PRO A 19 32.51 29.26 -0.39
CA PRO A 19 33.53 28.94 0.59
C PRO A 19 33.16 29.70 1.87
N ARG A 20 32.71 28.98 2.90
CA ARG A 20 32.55 29.60 4.21
C ARG A 20 33.76 29.22 5.04
N ASP A 21 34.47 30.23 5.52
CA ASP A 21 35.50 30.09 6.55
C ASP A 21 34.87 29.72 7.92
N SER A 22 33.52 29.69 8.01
CA SER A 22 32.79 29.38 9.23
C SER A 22 31.39 28.74 9.04
N PHE A 23 30.89 28.06 10.07
CA PHE A 23 29.59 27.35 10.12
C PHE A 23 28.91 27.60 11.47
N THR A 24 27.57 27.63 11.54
CA THR A 24 26.85 27.89 12.82
C THR A 24 25.97 26.71 13.24
N PHE A 25 26.11 26.27 14.50
CA PHE A 25 25.25 25.26 15.16
C PHE A 25 24.79 25.77 16.53
N ARG A 26 23.47 25.77 16.76
CA ARG A 26 22.82 26.29 17.98
C ARG A 26 23.38 27.66 18.43
N GLY A 27 23.59 28.56 17.47
CA GLY A 27 24.10 29.92 17.72
C GLY A 27 25.63 30.03 17.84
N VAL A 28 26.36 28.92 17.91
CA VAL A 28 27.84 28.91 17.98
C VAL A 28 28.42 28.82 16.58
N THR A 29 29.31 29.74 16.22
CA THR A 29 29.99 29.76 14.91
C THR A 29 31.39 29.14 15.02
N TYR A 30 31.66 28.12 14.22
CA TYR A 30 32.90 27.35 14.13
C TYR A 30 33.67 27.75 12.89
N ALA A 31 34.98 27.97 13.00
CA ALA A 31 35.85 28.09 11.84
C ALA A 31 35.99 26.73 11.15
N VAL A 32 35.85 26.69 9.83
CA VAL A 32 35.90 25.46 9.04
C VAL A 32 36.85 25.61 7.85
N CYS A 33 37.69 24.60 7.64
CA CYS A 33 38.44 24.43 6.40
C CYS A 33 37.58 23.72 5.35
N GLU A 34 37.92 23.89 4.07
CA GLU A 34 37.26 23.18 2.96
C GLU A 34 37.32 21.64 3.18
N GLY A 35 36.16 21.00 3.32
CA GLY A 35 36.02 19.56 3.62
C GLY A 35 35.33 19.25 4.95
N VAL A 36 35.48 18.01 5.45
CA VAL A 36 34.95 17.58 6.76
C VAL A 36 36.01 17.86 7.83
N ASN A 37 35.71 18.76 8.77
CA ASN A 37 36.59 19.07 9.90
C ASN A 37 36.32 18.07 11.03
N LEU A 38 37.38 17.49 11.60
CA LEU A 38 37.32 16.43 12.61
C LEU A 38 38.04 16.86 13.88
N PHE A 39 37.35 16.79 15.02
CA PHE A 39 37.88 17.13 16.34
C PHE A 39 37.84 15.91 17.25
N ALA A 40 38.89 15.68 18.04
CA ALA A 40 38.99 14.57 18.97
C ALA A 40 38.16 14.76 20.25
N SER A 41 37.76 16.00 20.55
CA SER A 41 36.88 16.34 21.66
C SER A 41 36.05 17.60 21.40
N ILE A 42 35.05 17.84 22.24
CA ILE A 42 34.26 19.08 22.19
C ILE A 42 35.08 20.30 22.62
N GLY A 43 36.05 20.12 23.52
CA GLY A 43 36.99 21.19 23.89
C GLY A 43 37.79 21.66 22.69
N GLU A 44 38.29 20.72 21.90
CA GLU A 44 39.00 21.01 20.65
C GLU A 44 38.06 21.65 19.61
N ALA A 45 36.83 21.16 19.45
CA ALA A 45 35.85 21.81 18.58
C ALA A 45 35.54 23.26 19.02
N ASN A 46 35.50 23.53 20.33
CA ASN A 46 35.26 24.86 20.89
C ASN A 46 36.46 25.82 20.71
N GLU A 47 37.70 25.32 20.69
CA GLU A 47 38.89 26.14 20.39
C GLU A 47 38.87 26.70 18.97
N HIS A 48 38.15 26.02 18.07
CA HIS A 48 37.93 26.46 16.70
C HIS A 48 36.64 27.29 16.53
N ALA A 49 35.92 27.61 17.62
CA ALA A 49 34.79 28.53 17.57
C ALA A 49 35.24 29.98 17.47
N THR A 50 34.61 30.77 16.60
CA THR A 50 34.87 32.21 16.46
C THR A 50 34.38 33.01 17.66
N GLU A 51 33.45 32.45 18.44
CA GLU A 51 32.97 32.98 19.72
C GLU A 51 32.87 31.83 20.74
N ILE A 52 33.40 32.05 21.95
CA ILE A 52 33.35 31.05 23.03
C ILE A 52 31.91 31.00 23.57
N PRO A 53 31.25 29.83 23.57
CA PRO A 53 29.90 29.71 24.10
C PRO A 53 29.85 30.13 25.57
N GLN A 54 28.96 31.06 25.94
CA GLN A 54 28.80 31.49 27.35
C GLN A 54 28.08 30.45 28.20
N GLU A 55 27.27 29.58 27.59
CA GLU A 55 26.55 28.48 28.21
C GLU A 55 26.75 27.24 27.35
N VAL A 56 27.16 26.12 27.96
CA VAL A 56 27.42 24.86 27.25
C VAL A 56 26.10 24.35 26.67
N LEU A 57 25.83 24.59 25.37
CA LEU A 57 24.77 24.00 24.53
C LEU A 57 23.63 23.31 25.32
N GLU A 58 22.92 24.06 26.16
CA GLU A 58 22.10 23.47 27.23
C GLU A 58 21.03 22.51 26.67
N GLY A 59 20.80 21.41 27.40
CA GLY A 59 19.73 20.43 27.11
C GLY A 59 20.14 19.22 26.26
N LEU A 60 21.39 19.15 25.78
CA LEU A 60 21.90 17.96 25.08
C LEU A 60 22.90 17.22 25.97
N PRO A 61 22.74 15.90 26.19
CA PRO A 61 23.60 15.17 27.11
C PRO A 61 24.92 14.78 26.40
N TYR A 62 25.73 15.76 25.99
CA TYR A 62 26.90 15.53 25.12
C TYR A 62 27.96 14.60 25.73
N GLU A 63 28.15 14.65 27.05
CA GLU A 63 29.06 13.75 27.77
C GLU A 63 28.59 12.28 27.78
N SER A 64 27.41 11.98 27.22
CA SER A 64 26.79 10.64 27.23
C SER A 64 26.75 9.93 25.87
N PHE A 65 27.17 10.58 24.77
CA PHE A 65 27.17 9.93 23.45
C PHE A 65 28.33 8.94 23.34
N THR A 66 28.00 7.66 23.21
CA THR A 66 28.97 6.55 23.08
C THR A 66 29.49 6.36 21.65
N THR A 67 29.09 7.22 20.71
CA THR A 67 29.39 7.15 19.28
C THR A 67 29.98 8.47 18.76
N PRO A 68 30.70 8.47 17.63
CA PRO A 68 31.09 9.71 16.95
C PRO A 68 29.87 10.58 16.63
N VAL A 69 30.04 11.90 16.66
CA VAL A 69 28.96 12.89 16.48
C VAL A 69 29.21 13.70 15.20
N LEU A 70 28.20 13.85 14.34
CA LEU A 70 28.20 14.78 13.21
C LEU A 70 27.22 15.93 13.46
N LEU A 71 27.71 17.15 13.29
CA LEU A 71 26.93 18.38 13.44
C LEU A 71 26.53 18.94 12.07
N PHE A 72 25.23 19.21 11.89
CA PHE A 72 24.64 19.76 10.67
C PHE A 72 24.21 21.22 10.88
N SER A 73 24.40 22.04 9.85
CA SER A 73 24.07 23.47 9.88
C SER A 73 22.60 23.67 9.59
N ALA A 74 22.14 24.88 9.91
CA ALA A 74 21.06 25.54 9.21
C ALA A 74 21.25 25.40 7.70
N GLY A 75 20.29 24.82 6.99
CA GLY A 75 20.44 24.60 5.56
C GLY A 75 19.79 23.32 5.07
N ARG A 76 19.87 23.11 3.76
CA ARG A 76 19.22 22.00 3.08
C ARG A 76 20.25 20.99 2.63
N HIS A 77 20.27 19.85 3.32
CA HIS A 77 21.22 18.77 3.11
C HIS A 77 20.61 17.70 2.21
N CYS A 78 21.07 17.63 0.96
CA CYS A 78 20.63 16.58 0.04
C CYS A 78 21.21 15.22 0.46
N ILE A 79 20.34 14.24 0.69
CA ILE A 79 20.72 12.87 1.06
C ILE A 79 20.26 11.87 0.00
N ASP A 80 21.05 11.72 -1.06
CA ASP A 80 20.90 10.62 -2.03
C ASP A 80 21.68 9.39 -1.53
N ARG A 81 20.98 8.29 -1.25
CA ARG A 81 21.55 6.99 -0.78
C ARG A 81 22.56 7.10 0.36
N PHE A 82 22.21 7.83 1.41
CA PHE A 82 23.07 7.94 2.58
C PHE A 82 23.13 6.60 3.34
N ALA A 83 24.34 6.05 3.51
CA ALA A 83 24.58 4.74 4.14
C ALA A 83 25.55 4.87 5.30
N PHE A 84 25.26 4.16 6.40
CA PHE A 84 26.12 4.11 7.57
C PHE A 84 26.84 2.79 7.64
N THR A 85 28.16 2.84 7.82
CA THR A 85 29.00 1.65 8.00
C THR A 85 29.50 1.46 9.43
N LYS A 86 29.25 2.43 10.31
CA LYS A 86 29.59 2.40 11.75
C LYS A 86 28.56 3.15 12.59
N SER A 87 28.54 2.86 13.90
CA SER A 87 27.71 3.56 14.88
C SER A 87 27.98 5.06 14.91
N LEU A 88 26.94 5.88 15.03
CA LEU A 88 27.01 7.32 14.78
C LEU A 88 25.83 8.10 15.38
N THR A 89 26.08 9.35 15.76
CA THR A 89 25.06 10.33 16.15
C THR A 89 25.05 11.50 15.18
N LEU A 90 23.89 11.85 14.64
CA LEU A 90 23.66 13.02 13.79
C LEU A 90 22.85 14.06 14.57
N LEU A 91 23.34 15.28 14.64
CA LEU A 91 22.66 16.39 15.31
C LEU A 91 22.42 17.53 14.33
N GLY A 92 21.14 17.82 14.09
CA GLY A 92 20.69 19.02 13.40
C GLY A 92 20.52 20.17 14.38
N GLN A 93 20.28 21.38 13.86
CA GLN A 93 20.14 22.56 14.72
C GLN A 93 19.01 22.49 15.75
N GLY A 94 17.97 21.68 15.50
CA GLY A 94 16.87 21.47 16.44
C GLY A 94 17.16 20.44 17.53
N ALA A 95 18.40 19.97 17.67
CA ALA A 95 18.71 18.84 18.56
C ALA A 95 18.39 19.18 20.02
N GLY A 96 17.69 18.26 20.69
CA GLY A 96 17.22 18.44 22.08
C GLY A 96 15.98 19.32 22.24
N ILE A 97 15.43 19.89 21.17
CA ILE A 97 14.28 20.80 21.23
C ILE A 97 13.03 20.08 20.71
N SER A 98 12.05 19.79 21.58
CA SER A 98 10.79 19.16 21.14
C SER A 98 10.04 20.05 20.13
N PRO A 99 9.57 19.51 18.99
CA PRO A 99 8.72 20.23 18.05
C PRO A 99 7.26 20.32 18.50
N ASN A 100 6.88 19.64 19.59
CA ASN A 100 5.51 19.58 20.07
C ASN A 100 5.37 20.41 21.36
N ILE A 101 4.61 21.52 21.30
CA ILE A 101 4.11 22.25 22.48
C ILE A 101 2.77 21.64 22.87
N PRO A 102 2.59 21.14 24.10
CA PRO A 102 1.30 20.64 24.57
C PRO A 102 0.18 21.67 24.38
N SER A 103 -1.00 21.20 23.98
CA SER A 103 -2.21 22.03 23.90
C SER A 103 -2.90 22.11 25.27
N ASP A 104 -3.50 23.26 25.58
CA ASP A 104 -4.37 23.43 26.77
C ASP A 104 -5.64 22.58 26.67
N ASN A 105 -6.14 22.39 25.44
CA ASN A 105 -7.24 21.46 25.14
C ASN A 105 -6.65 20.13 24.65
N PRO A 106 -6.81 19.01 25.39
CA PRO A 106 -6.21 17.73 25.00
C PRO A 106 -6.77 17.16 23.68
N LEU A 107 -7.96 17.60 23.24
CA LEU A 107 -8.54 17.19 21.95
C LEU A 107 -7.98 18.00 20.77
N GLU A 108 -7.31 19.11 21.03
CA GLU A 108 -6.61 19.88 20.00
C GLU A 108 -5.18 19.35 19.84
N PRO A 109 -4.66 19.30 18.61
CA PRO A 109 -3.29 18.87 18.39
C PRO A 109 -2.33 19.77 19.16
N PRO A 110 -1.25 19.21 19.74
CA PRO A 110 -0.12 20.01 20.22
C PRO A 110 0.22 21.11 19.21
N ALA A 111 0.43 22.34 19.69
CA ALA A 111 0.91 23.40 18.82
C ALA A 111 2.32 23.03 18.33
N LEU A 112 2.62 23.34 17.07
CA LEU A 112 3.99 23.25 16.59
C LEU A 112 4.82 24.23 17.44
N ASN A 113 6.03 23.83 17.86
CA ASN A 113 6.97 24.68 18.59
C ASN A 113 7.90 25.42 17.62
N PRO A 114 7.58 26.65 17.18
CA PRO A 114 8.53 27.48 16.44
C PRO A 114 9.47 28.19 17.42
N ALA A 115 10.46 27.47 17.92
CA ALA A 115 11.71 28.04 18.44
C ALA A 115 12.92 27.52 17.63
N ARG A 116 12.71 27.30 16.32
CA ARG A 116 13.71 26.95 15.32
C ARG A 116 13.66 28.07 14.27
N THR A 117 14.73 28.85 14.16
CA THR A 117 14.82 30.10 13.38
C THR A 117 14.67 29.90 11.86
N GLU A 118 14.65 30.99 11.08
CA GLU A 118 15.02 30.94 9.65
C GLU A 118 16.37 30.21 9.51
N GLY A 119 16.37 29.07 8.82
CA GLY A 119 17.54 28.20 8.68
C GLY A 119 17.51 26.92 9.53
N GLU A 120 16.45 26.10 9.47
CA GLU A 120 16.51 24.76 10.08
C GLU A 120 17.47 23.83 9.32
N SER A 121 18.01 22.81 9.99
CA SER A 121 18.66 21.67 9.31
C SER A 121 17.60 20.80 8.64
N VAL A 122 17.44 20.93 7.33
CA VAL A 122 16.50 20.15 6.53
C VAL A 122 17.24 19.03 5.83
N LEU A 123 16.91 17.78 6.17
CA LEU A 123 17.28 16.63 5.35
C LEU A 123 16.34 16.59 4.15
N TYR A 124 16.89 16.80 2.95
CA TYR A 124 16.11 16.78 1.72
C TYR A 124 16.47 15.57 0.87
N GLY A 125 15.44 14.81 0.48
CA GLY A 125 15.55 13.74 -0.50
C GLY A 125 14.94 14.16 -1.83
N SER A 126 15.42 13.63 -2.95
CA SER A 126 14.58 13.60 -4.16
C SER A 126 13.53 12.50 -4.00
N TYR A 127 12.30 12.74 -4.47
CA TYR A 127 11.15 11.82 -4.39
C TYR A 127 11.50 10.36 -4.76
N TRP A 128 12.45 10.17 -5.68
CA TRP A 128 12.85 8.84 -6.16
C TRP A 128 14.06 8.22 -5.44
N ARG A 129 14.96 9.01 -4.83
CA ARG A 129 16.25 8.50 -4.33
C ARG A 129 16.63 8.90 -2.90
N GLY A 130 15.85 9.76 -2.25
CA GLY A 130 15.97 10.06 -0.82
C GLY A 130 15.71 8.81 0.01
N ARG A 131 16.76 8.11 0.40
CA ARG A 131 16.69 6.91 1.25
C ARG A 131 17.96 6.79 2.07
N THR A 132 17.79 6.88 3.38
CA THR A 132 18.83 6.54 4.34
C THR A 132 18.71 5.06 4.65
N THR A 133 19.73 4.28 4.29
CA THR A 133 19.68 2.82 4.47
C THR A 133 20.77 2.36 5.43
N LEU A 134 20.38 1.54 6.39
CA LEU A 134 21.28 0.86 7.30
C LEU A 134 21.33 -0.64 6.94
N THR A 135 22.47 -1.10 6.43
CA THR A 135 22.69 -2.51 6.04
C THR A 135 23.77 -3.20 6.87
N GLU A 136 24.68 -2.42 7.47
CA GLU A 136 25.89 -2.96 8.07
C GLU A 136 25.68 -3.45 9.52
N PRO A 137 25.98 -4.73 9.82
CA PRO A 137 25.90 -5.28 11.18
C PRO A 137 26.76 -4.54 12.21
N ALA A 138 27.86 -3.92 11.78
CA ALA A 138 28.79 -3.20 12.66
C ALA A 138 28.22 -1.91 13.27
N VAL A 139 27.04 -1.46 12.84
CA VAL A 139 26.38 -0.26 13.36
C VAL A 139 25.49 -0.62 14.54
N GLU A 140 26.09 -0.73 15.72
CA GLU A 140 25.36 -1.03 16.96
C GLU A 140 24.45 0.12 17.42
N THR A 141 24.75 1.38 17.05
CA THR A 141 24.00 2.55 17.52
C THR A 141 23.87 3.63 16.44
N LEU A 142 22.64 4.05 16.13
CA LEU A 142 22.34 5.20 15.29
C LEU A 142 21.42 6.16 16.03
N ILE A 143 21.81 7.43 16.14
CA ILE A 143 20.98 8.48 16.73
C ILE A 143 20.83 9.62 15.70
N VAL A 144 19.61 10.06 15.46
CA VAL A 144 19.28 11.21 14.61
C VAL A 144 18.40 12.17 15.41
N ASP A 145 18.87 13.40 15.62
CA ASP A 145 18.24 14.35 16.52
C ASP A 145 18.12 15.75 15.90
N GLY A 146 16.94 16.35 15.95
CA GLY A 146 16.81 17.79 15.70
C GLY A 146 16.77 18.24 14.25
N PHE A 147 16.16 17.44 13.37
CA PHE A 147 16.06 17.74 11.95
C PHE A 147 14.62 18.05 11.54
N SER A 148 14.48 18.84 10.48
CA SER A 148 13.33 18.74 9.59
C SER A 148 13.67 17.79 8.44
N SER A 149 12.67 17.13 7.90
CA SER A 149 12.83 16.24 6.75
C SER A 149 11.78 16.53 5.69
N GLU A 150 12.22 16.46 4.43
CA GLU A 150 11.40 16.64 3.25
C GLU A 150 11.74 15.54 2.25
N TYR A 151 10.74 14.71 1.87
CA TYR A 151 10.90 13.60 0.92
C TYR A 151 12.02 12.60 1.29
N VAL A 152 12.24 12.38 2.59
CA VAL A 152 13.25 11.46 3.12
C VAL A 152 12.61 10.20 3.70
N ARG A 153 13.32 9.07 3.61
CA ARG A 153 12.94 7.79 4.22
C ARG A 153 14.09 7.20 5.04
N PHE A 154 13.75 6.48 6.10
CA PHE A 154 14.70 5.83 6.99
C PHE A 154 14.46 4.31 7.03
N HIS A 155 15.38 3.54 6.46
CA HIS A 155 15.25 2.10 6.31
C HIS A 155 16.41 1.37 7.01
N ASP A 156 16.11 0.56 8.02
CA ASP A 156 17.01 -0.44 8.58
C ASP A 156 16.76 -1.80 7.92
N MET A 157 17.64 -2.16 7.00
CA MET A 157 17.56 -3.38 6.19
C MET A 157 18.43 -4.51 6.74
N ARG A 158 18.96 -4.39 7.96
CA ARG A 158 19.76 -5.45 8.57
C ARG A 158 18.92 -6.69 8.78
N LEU A 159 19.44 -7.82 8.31
CA LEU A 159 18.85 -9.15 8.49
C LEU A 159 19.54 -9.93 9.61
N ASP A 160 20.71 -9.49 10.07
CA ASP A 160 21.51 -10.09 11.15
C ASP A 160 22.46 -9.06 11.79
N GLY A 161 23.08 -9.37 12.95
CA GLY A 161 24.18 -8.56 13.49
C GLY A 161 24.20 -8.23 14.98
N GLY A 162 23.67 -9.07 15.88
CA GLY A 162 23.73 -8.80 17.32
C GLY A 162 22.88 -7.60 17.77
N ARG A 163 23.36 -6.79 18.74
CA ARG A 163 22.57 -5.69 19.33
C ARG A 163 22.58 -4.43 18.47
N ALA A 164 21.39 -3.85 18.28
CA ALA A 164 21.19 -2.65 17.49
C ALA A 164 20.26 -1.66 18.21
N TYR A 165 20.72 -0.45 18.46
CA TYR A 165 19.93 0.66 18.99
C TYR A 165 19.76 1.76 17.93
N VAL A 166 18.52 2.12 17.61
CA VAL A 166 18.20 3.17 16.64
C VAL A 166 17.27 4.19 17.28
N ALA A 167 17.67 5.46 17.33
CA ALA A 167 16.88 6.54 17.90
C ALA A 167 16.68 7.69 16.91
N PHE A 168 15.43 8.11 16.75
CA PHE A 168 15.03 9.32 16.03
C PHE A 168 14.31 10.24 17.01
N ARG A 169 14.80 11.47 17.15
CA ARG A 169 14.33 12.39 18.20
C ARG A 169 14.15 13.80 17.67
N ASN A 170 13.12 14.49 18.14
CA ASN A 170 12.92 15.92 17.88
C ASN A 170 12.86 16.25 16.38
N ILE A 171 12.13 15.44 15.61
CA ILE A 171 12.06 15.55 14.14
C ILE A 171 10.72 16.11 13.69
N ILE A 172 10.74 16.98 12.68
CA ILE A 172 9.55 17.42 11.97
C ILE A 172 9.59 16.84 10.56
N HIS A 173 8.57 16.08 10.17
CA HIS A 173 8.39 15.62 8.79
C HIS A 173 7.38 16.53 8.10
N ILE A 174 7.81 17.18 7.04
CA ILE A 174 7.04 18.13 6.23
C ILE A 174 7.15 17.62 4.79
N SER A 175 6.04 17.39 4.09
CA SER A 175 5.98 16.91 2.69
C SER A 175 5.84 15.39 2.49
N PRO A 176 5.06 14.94 1.49
CA PRO A 176 4.80 13.52 1.22
C PRO A 176 6.04 12.71 0.82
N CYS A 177 6.14 11.46 1.28
CA CYS A 177 7.16 10.52 0.81
C CYS A 177 6.61 9.33 0.01
N GLY A 178 5.27 9.22 -0.15
CA GLY A 178 4.62 8.21 -0.99
C GLY A 178 4.86 6.74 -0.60
N LYS A 179 5.58 6.43 0.50
CA LYS A 179 5.98 5.08 0.96
C LYS A 179 6.23 5.08 2.48
N THR A 180 6.64 3.94 3.05
CA THR A 180 6.87 3.85 4.51
C THR A 180 8.02 4.76 4.96
N LEU A 181 7.78 5.61 5.95
CA LEU A 181 8.74 6.61 6.45
C LEU A 181 9.86 5.96 7.27
N TYR A 182 9.49 5.11 8.22
CA TYR A 182 10.41 4.31 9.04
C TYR A 182 10.23 2.82 8.75
N LEU A 183 11.17 2.18 8.07
CA LEU A 183 11.13 0.73 7.78
C LEU A 183 12.23 0.02 8.56
N PHE A 184 11.87 -1.01 9.33
CA PHE A 184 12.81 -1.90 9.99
C PHE A 184 12.53 -3.32 9.51
N SER A 185 13.38 -3.88 8.67
CA SER A 185 13.15 -5.17 8.00
C SER A 185 13.07 -6.34 8.98
N PRO A 186 12.30 -7.40 8.64
CA PRO A 186 12.32 -8.67 9.36
C PRO A 186 13.75 -9.24 9.41
N PRO A 187 14.18 -9.78 10.57
CA PRO A 187 15.44 -10.50 10.65
C PRO A 187 15.37 -11.82 9.88
N ALA A 188 16.52 -12.35 9.46
CA ALA A 188 16.61 -13.68 8.86
C ALA A 188 16.22 -14.79 9.86
N GLN A 189 15.84 -15.96 9.34
CA GLN A 189 15.70 -17.17 10.14
C GLN A 189 17.05 -17.46 10.83
N ASP A 190 17.02 -17.65 12.16
CA ASP A 190 18.20 -17.83 13.02
C ASP A 190 19.14 -16.63 13.20
N SER A 191 18.71 -15.44 12.78
CA SER A 191 19.44 -14.17 12.99
C SER A 191 19.73 -13.90 14.47
N THR A 192 20.93 -13.39 14.79
CA THR A 192 21.35 -12.88 16.10
C THR A 192 20.81 -11.48 16.45
N LEU A 193 20.08 -10.83 15.53
CA LEU A 193 19.70 -9.42 15.64
C LEU A 193 18.74 -9.16 16.80
N ASP A 194 19.18 -8.29 17.72
CA ASP A 194 18.40 -7.76 18.84
C ASP A 194 18.25 -6.24 18.68
N ARG A 195 17.13 -5.81 18.09
CA ARG A 195 16.88 -4.41 17.74
C ARG A 195 16.02 -3.70 18.79
N GLU A 196 16.48 -2.54 19.24
CA GLU A 196 15.73 -1.56 20.01
C GLU A 196 15.55 -0.26 19.21
N VAL A 197 14.33 0.26 19.18
CA VAL A 197 13.97 1.47 18.43
C VAL A 197 13.35 2.51 19.37
N LEU A 198 13.76 3.77 19.24
CA LEU A 198 13.16 4.91 19.91
C LEU A 198 12.75 5.96 18.87
N LEU A 199 11.46 6.27 18.79
CA LEU A 199 10.93 7.43 18.09
C LEU A 199 10.40 8.40 19.15
N GLN A 200 11.00 9.57 19.29
CA GLN A 200 10.65 10.52 20.35
C GLN A 200 10.42 11.92 19.82
N ASN A 201 9.38 12.60 20.27
CA ASN A 201 9.08 13.99 19.91
C ASN A 201 9.08 14.19 18.40
N ILE A 202 8.29 13.37 17.70
CA ILE A 202 8.18 13.40 16.23
C ILE A 202 6.89 14.12 15.88
N ARG A 203 7.00 15.14 15.03
CA ARG A 203 5.86 15.83 14.43
C ARG A 203 5.74 15.42 12.98
N VAL A 204 4.54 15.06 12.56
CA VAL A 204 4.22 14.81 11.16
C VAL A 204 3.14 15.82 10.77
N ALA A 205 3.49 16.74 9.87
CA ALA A 205 2.64 17.85 9.44
C ALA A 205 2.51 17.88 7.91
N ASN A 206 1.31 18.18 7.41
CA ASN A 206 1.01 18.29 5.96
C ASN A 206 1.42 17.05 5.15
N TYR A 207 1.27 15.88 5.76
CA TYR A 207 1.67 14.59 5.20
C TYR A 207 0.45 13.90 4.60
N ASP A 208 -0.02 14.36 3.44
CA ASP A 208 -1.32 13.95 2.88
C ASP A 208 -1.24 12.81 1.85
N ASP A 209 -0.06 12.25 1.58
CA ASP A 209 0.18 11.37 0.42
C ASP A 209 0.88 10.05 0.81
N LEU A 210 0.41 9.40 1.89
CA LEU A 210 0.72 7.96 2.11
C LEU A 210 -0.24 7.03 1.35
N ASP A 211 -0.91 7.58 0.36
CA ASP A 211 -1.93 7.00 -0.52
C ASP A 211 -1.52 5.68 -1.24
N TYR A 212 -0.29 5.21 -1.04
CA TYR A 212 0.39 4.09 -1.69
C TYR A 212 0.81 2.94 -0.75
N GLY A 213 0.16 2.77 0.40
CA GLY A 213 0.56 1.73 1.37
C GLY A 213 1.90 2.04 2.01
N GLY A 214 2.21 3.32 2.17
CA GLY A 214 3.24 3.72 3.12
C GLY A 214 2.66 3.74 4.53
N ASN A 215 3.43 3.28 5.51
CA ASN A 215 3.10 3.47 6.92
C ASN A 215 3.93 4.60 7.50
N PHE A 216 3.49 5.18 8.62
CA PHE A 216 4.39 5.96 9.47
C PHE A 216 5.65 5.15 9.78
N THR A 217 5.42 3.91 10.21
CA THR A 217 6.49 3.00 10.59
C THR A 217 6.09 1.56 10.30
N LEU A 218 7.07 0.71 10.00
CA LEU A 218 7.02 -0.75 9.96
C LEU A 218 8.13 -1.27 10.88
N LEU A 219 7.78 -1.76 12.07
CA LEU A 219 8.74 -2.04 13.15
C LEU A 219 8.92 -3.53 13.41
N ASN A 220 10.13 -4.03 13.16
CA ASN A 220 10.52 -5.39 13.56
C ASN A 220 11.63 -5.30 14.60
N ALA A 221 11.26 -5.26 15.88
CA ALA A 221 12.18 -4.99 16.98
C ALA A 221 11.80 -5.78 18.23
N ARG A 222 12.77 -6.11 19.09
CA ARG A 222 12.47 -6.63 20.43
C ARG A 222 11.73 -5.57 21.25
N ARG A 223 12.13 -4.31 21.10
CA ARG A 223 11.49 -3.20 21.81
C ARG A 223 11.43 -1.98 20.90
N ALA A 224 10.26 -1.36 20.80
CA ALA A 224 10.09 -0.06 20.16
C ALA A 224 9.31 0.86 21.09
N VAL A 225 9.79 2.10 21.24
CA VAL A 225 9.14 3.15 22.04
C VAL A 225 8.84 4.33 21.12
N LEU A 226 7.57 4.73 21.12
CA LEU A 226 7.03 5.89 20.45
C LEU A 226 6.53 6.84 21.54
N ASP A 227 7.20 7.98 21.70
CA ASP A 227 6.96 8.91 22.80
C ASP A 227 6.80 10.32 22.26
N GLY A 228 5.68 10.99 22.52
CA GLY A 228 5.49 12.36 22.04
C GLY A 228 5.31 12.45 20.51
N ILE A 229 4.63 11.48 19.89
CA ILE A 229 4.34 11.53 18.45
C ILE A 229 3.09 12.36 18.21
N CYS A 230 3.11 13.25 17.22
CA CYS A 230 1.96 14.11 16.89
C CYS A 230 1.62 14.08 15.40
N PHE A 231 0.35 13.75 15.11
CA PHE A 231 -0.27 13.84 13.78
C PHE A 231 -1.43 14.82 13.81
N ASP A 232 -1.34 15.90 13.04
CA ASP A 232 -2.36 16.95 13.01
C ASP A 232 -3.36 16.81 11.86
N THR A 233 -2.92 16.41 10.66
CA THR A 233 -3.81 16.32 9.47
C THR A 233 -3.73 15.02 8.68
N SER A 234 -2.88 14.08 9.08
CA SER A 234 -2.46 12.99 8.20
C SER A 234 -3.36 11.74 8.25
N THR A 235 -3.60 11.15 7.08
CA THR A 235 -4.35 9.90 6.87
C THR A 235 -3.41 8.70 7.02
N GLN A 236 -3.20 8.19 8.24
CA GLN A 236 -2.12 7.22 8.47
C GLN A 236 -2.54 5.89 9.09
N ILE A 237 -1.84 4.86 8.61
CA ILE A 237 -1.76 3.53 9.19
C ILE A 237 -0.54 3.47 10.12
N PHE A 238 -0.77 2.97 11.32
CA PHE A 238 0.28 2.56 12.26
C PHE A 238 0.53 1.06 12.09
N GLY A 239 1.36 0.69 11.11
CA GLY A 239 1.80 -0.68 10.91
C GLY A 239 2.92 -1.04 11.89
N LEU A 240 2.62 -1.42 13.14
CA LEU A 240 3.67 -1.95 14.02
C LEU A 240 4.19 -3.32 13.53
N THR A 241 3.59 -3.88 12.45
CA THR A 241 3.99 -5.07 11.68
C THR A 241 3.62 -4.91 10.19
N SER A 242 4.07 -5.80 9.29
CA SER A 242 3.94 -5.67 7.81
C SER A 242 2.50 -5.50 7.28
N ILE A 243 2.34 -4.74 6.20
CA ILE A 243 1.05 -4.50 5.51
C ILE A 243 0.46 -5.76 4.91
N THR A 244 1.30 -6.69 4.45
CA THR A 244 0.82 -7.88 3.71
C THR A 244 0.10 -8.87 4.58
N ARG A 245 0.01 -8.64 5.91
CA ARG A 245 -0.43 -9.67 6.86
C ARG A 245 0.37 -10.97 6.60
N ASP A 246 1.63 -10.87 6.19
CA ASP A 246 2.56 -12.00 6.15
C ASP A 246 3.50 -11.89 7.32
N PHE A 247 3.47 -12.94 8.12
CA PHE A 247 3.82 -12.93 9.51
C PHE A 247 5.19 -13.53 9.72
N SER A 248 6.10 -12.75 10.30
CA SER A 248 7.11 -13.31 11.21
C SER A 248 7.91 -12.18 11.84
N ASN A 249 7.43 -11.53 12.91
CA ASN A 249 8.23 -10.45 13.51
C ASN A 249 8.25 -10.44 15.03
N CYS A 250 8.33 -11.62 15.62
CA CYS A 250 9.26 -11.71 16.73
C CYS A 250 10.65 -11.80 16.13
N ALA A 251 11.59 -10.97 16.59
CA ALA A 251 13.00 -11.25 16.34
C ALA A 251 13.25 -12.73 16.66
N ALA A 252 13.86 -13.48 15.74
CA ALA A 252 13.93 -14.95 15.84
C ALA A 252 14.41 -15.44 17.23
N ASN A 253 15.14 -14.58 17.94
CA ASN A 253 15.73 -14.81 19.26
C ASN A 253 14.98 -14.26 20.47
N SER A 254 13.92 -13.48 20.31
CA SER A 254 13.18 -12.93 21.46
C SER A 254 11.86 -13.65 21.67
N LYS A 255 11.64 -14.14 22.90
CA LYS A 255 10.35 -14.67 23.34
C LYS A 255 9.27 -13.59 23.43
N THR A 256 9.65 -12.32 23.54
CA THR A 256 8.73 -11.20 23.71
C THR A 256 9.17 -9.98 22.90
N SER A 257 8.25 -9.39 22.16
CA SER A 257 8.42 -8.09 21.51
C SER A 257 7.50 -7.06 22.17
N GLN A 258 8.03 -5.89 22.50
CA GLN A 258 7.31 -4.83 23.22
C GLN A 258 7.22 -3.56 22.39
N TYR A 259 6.01 -3.13 22.10
CA TYR A 259 5.72 -1.87 21.43
C TYR A 259 5.03 -0.93 22.42
N ILE A 260 5.62 0.24 22.64
CA ILE A 260 5.14 1.19 23.65
C ILE A 260 4.84 2.51 22.93
N ILE A 261 3.60 2.98 23.03
CA ILE A 261 3.15 4.28 22.57
C ILE A 261 2.76 5.09 23.80
N LYS A 262 3.32 6.29 23.96
CA LYS A 262 2.97 7.16 25.09
C LYS A 262 3.03 8.63 24.75
N ASN A 263 2.32 9.46 25.52
CA ASN A 263 2.31 10.92 25.38
C ASN A 263 2.04 11.41 23.95
N SER A 264 1.25 10.67 23.17
CA SER A 264 1.14 10.88 21.72
C SER A 264 -0.26 11.36 21.34
N TYR A 265 -0.35 12.08 20.22
CA TYR A 265 -1.57 12.63 19.66
C TYR A 265 -1.76 12.19 18.22
N PHE A 266 -2.90 11.57 17.93
CA PHE A 266 -3.24 11.06 16.60
C PHE A 266 -4.59 11.61 16.17
N ARG A 267 -4.61 12.39 15.09
CA ARG A 267 -5.84 12.88 14.47
C ARG A 267 -5.98 12.39 13.04
N ASN A 268 -7.22 12.16 12.61
CA ASN A 268 -7.58 11.84 11.23
C ASN A 268 -7.01 10.50 10.73
N LEU A 269 -7.01 9.47 11.57
CA LEU A 269 -6.74 8.09 11.16
C LEU A 269 -7.80 7.68 10.11
N LYS A 270 -7.43 7.70 8.83
CA LYS A 270 -8.24 7.24 7.70
C LYS A 270 -7.62 5.97 7.12
N GLY A 271 -8.45 4.99 6.77
CA GLY A 271 -8.07 3.75 6.10
C GLY A 271 -8.31 2.52 6.98
N GLU A 272 -8.39 1.36 6.31
CA GLU A 272 -8.75 0.02 6.81
C GLU A 272 -8.06 -0.47 8.11
N ASN A 273 -7.12 0.29 8.69
CA ASN A 273 -6.22 -0.13 9.75
C ASN A 273 -5.76 1.08 10.58
N GLY A 274 -6.32 1.27 11.78
CA GLY A 274 -5.78 2.17 12.80
C GLY A 274 -4.37 1.76 13.29
N ILE A 275 -4.10 1.77 14.59
CA ILE A 275 -2.89 1.13 15.12
C ILE A 275 -3.06 -0.38 15.07
N CYS A 276 -2.33 -1.05 14.18
CA CYS A 276 -2.34 -2.50 14.04
C CYS A 276 -1.04 -3.10 14.57
N THR A 277 -1.15 -4.21 15.31
CA THR A 277 -0.02 -5.03 15.76
C THR A 277 -0.26 -6.48 15.41
N GLY A 278 0.79 -7.25 15.12
CA GLY A 278 0.82 -8.68 15.43
C GLY A 278 1.30 -9.64 14.34
N CYS A 279 1.29 -10.92 14.71
CA CYS A 279 1.92 -12.03 13.99
C CYS A 279 0.99 -13.27 14.02
N ARG A 280 0.28 -13.67 12.94
CA ARG A 280 -0.55 -14.91 12.93
C ARG A 280 0.23 -16.14 13.31
N ASP A 281 1.51 -16.21 12.97
CA ASP A 281 2.36 -17.38 13.27
C ASP A 281 3.39 -17.09 14.36
N ALA A 282 2.98 -16.46 15.46
CA ALA A 282 3.88 -16.19 16.59
C ALA A 282 4.37 -17.46 17.33
N GLY A 283 3.78 -18.63 17.08
CA GLY A 283 4.00 -19.82 17.93
C GLY A 283 3.66 -19.50 19.39
N ASP A 284 4.59 -19.76 20.31
CA ASP A 284 4.48 -19.41 21.74
C ASP A 284 4.97 -17.99 22.07
N ARG A 285 5.43 -17.21 21.09
CA ARG A 285 6.05 -15.90 21.34
C ARG A 285 5.00 -14.84 21.66
N ALA A 286 5.40 -13.85 22.45
CA ALA A 286 4.56 -12.76 22.92
C ALA A 286 4.78 -11.47 22.11
N VAL A 287 3.71 -10.85 21.64
CA VAL A 287 3.70 -9.45 21.15
C VAL A 287 2.86 -8.61 22.11
N CYS A 288 3.49 -7.62 22.74
CA CYS A 288 2.83 -6.77 23.73
C CYS A 288 2.78 -5.33 23.25
N LEU A 289 1.57 -4.78 23.15
CA LEU A 289 1.32 -3.37 22.85
C LEU A 289 0.89 -2.65 24.13
N PHE A 290 1.60 -1.58 24.46
CA PHE A 290 1.28 -0.66 25.56
C PHE A 290 0.98 0.71 24.97
N VAL A 291 -0.20 1.26 25.25
CA VAL A 291 -0.60 2.60 24.83
C VAL A 291 -0.99 3.40 26.07
N THR A 292 -0.28 4.46 26.40
CA THR A 292 -0.61 5.28 27.58
C THR A 292 -0.62 6.77 27.32
N ASP A 293 -1.38 7.53 28.10
CA ASP A 293 -1.28 9.00 28.15
C ASP A 293 -1.40 9.63 26.74
N SER A 294 -2.26 9.08 25.88
CA SER A 294 -2.33 9.42 24.45
C SER A 294 -3.75 9.76 24.02
N VAL A 295 -3.87 10.58 22.99
CA VAL A 295 -5.14 11.08 22.46
C VAL A 295 -5.33 10.63 21.01
N PHE A 296 -6.53 10.15 20.71
CA PHE A 296 -6.96 9.67 19.41
C PHE A 296 -8.24 10.40 19.00
N VAL A 297 -8.19 11.12 17.88
CA VAL A 297 -9.31 11.88 17.32
C VAL A 297 -9.63 11.36 15.92
N ASN A 298 -10.73 10.61 15.80
CA ASN A 298 -11.25 10.15 14.53
C ASN A 298 -12.18 11.21 13.89
N THR A 299 -11.94 11.46 12.60
CA THR A 299 -12.68 12.41 11.77
C THR A 299 -13.09 11.80 10.42
N SER A 300 -12.87 10.50 10.22
CA SER A 300 -13.06 9.77 8.95
C SER A 300 -14.53 9.30 8.76
N ARG A 301 -14.84 8.69 7.59
CA ARG A 301 -16.20 8.17 7.27
C ARG A 301 -16.35 6.65 7.48
N GLU A 302 -15.27 5.96 7.82
CA GLU A 302 -15.23 4.49 7.83
C GLU A 302 -15.54 3.97 9.23
N ASN A 303 -16.38 2.93 9.32
CA ASN A 303 -16.84 2.34 10.58
C ASN A 303 -15.77 1.46 11.25
N GLU A 304 -14.60 2.03 11.52
CA GLU A 304 -13.43 1.25 11.89
C GLU A 304 -12.86 1.60 13.25
N ALA A 305 -12.20 0.60 13.85
CA ALA A 305 -11.56 0.72 15.15
C ALA A 305 -10.23 1.47 15.05
N VAL A 306 -9.98 2.33 16.03
CA VAL A 306 -8.76 3.15 16.19
C VAL A 306 -7.54 2.28 16.45
N ILE A 307 -7.70 1.19 17.21
CA ILE A 307 -6.62 0.26 17.54
C ILE A 307 -7.12 -1.17 17.24
N ARG A 308 -6.39 -1.89 16.39
CA ARG A 308 -6.73 -3.25 15.93
C ARG A 308 -5.58 -4.23 16.17
N PRO A 309 -5.33 -4.66 17.42
CA PRO A 309 -4.23 -5.55 17.70
C PRO A 309 -4.57 -6.97 17.25
N HIS A 310 -3.56 -7.73 16.87
CA HIS A 310 -3.66 -9.16 16.64
C HIS A 310 -2.96 -9.92 17.76
N LEU A 311 -3.77 -10.52 18.64
CA LEU A 311 -3.34 -11.38 19.74
C LEU A 311 -3.33 -12.83 19.27
N ALA A 312 -2.19 -13.29 18.76
CA ALA A 312 -2.08 -14.62 18.16
C ALA A 312 -2.16 -15.79 19.15
N ASN A 313 -1.91 -15.52 20.44
CA ASN A 313 -1.94 -16.47 21.55
C ASN A 313 -2.14 -15.69 22.88
N ASP A 314 -2.30 -16.42 23.99
CA ASP A 314 -2.47 -15.83 25.31
C ASP A 314 -1.20 -15.17 25.88
N ASN A 315 -0.03 -15.34 25.25
CA ASN A 315 1.17 -14.61 25.66
C ASN A 315 1.20 -13.18 25.06
N CYS A 316 0.42 -12.91 24.02
CA CYS A 316 0.26 -11.57 23.45
C CYS A 316 -0.64 -10.70 24.36
N ARG A 317 -0.43 -9.39 24.36
CA ARG A 317 -1.20 -8.47 25.22
C ARG A 317 -1.44 -7.12 24.56
N LEU A 318 -2.64 -6.58 24.75
CA LEU A 318 -2.94 -5.15 24.61
C LEU A 318 -3.14 -4.54 26.00
N TYR A 319 -2.43 -3.47 26.30
CA TYR A 319 -2.60 -2.65 27.51
C TYR A 319 -2.80 -1.19 27.11
N VAL A 320 -3.91 -0.59 27.53
CA VAL A 320 -4.26 0.81 27.23
C VAL A 320 -4.61 1.52 28.52
N ALA A 321 -3.95 2.65 28.82
CA ALA A 321 -4.20 3.37 30.06
C ALA A 321 -4.15 4.90 29.91
N ARG A 322 -5.09 5.62 30.54
CA ARG A 322 -5.14 7.10 30.55
C ARG A 322 -5.16 7.69 29.13
N CYS A 323 -5.94 7.08 28.25
CA CYS A 323 -6.09 7.53 26.85
C CYS A 323 -7.45 8.18 26.60
N THR A 324 -7.51 9.07 25.61
CA THR A 324 -8.76 9.70 25.15
C THR A 324 -9.02 9.30 23.71
N PHE A 325 -10.23 8.81 23.44
CA PHE A 325 -10.70 8.42 22.10
C PHE A 325 -11.96 9.23 21.78
N SER A 326 -11.92 10.00 20.70
CA SER A 326 -13.05 10.83 20.27
C SER A 326 -13.32 10.64 18.79
N ASP A 327 -14.56 10.33 18.43
CA ASP A 327 -15.05 10.33 17.06
C ASP A 327 -16.05 11.48 16.85
N SER A 328 -15.61 12.49 16.10
CA SER A 328 -16.37 13.72 15.87
C SER A 328 -17.60 13.55 14.96
N ARG A 329 -17.76 12.41 14.26
CA ARG A 329 -18.87 12.18 13.32
C ARG A 329 -19.88 11.15 13.81
N GLY A 330 -19.51 10.36 14.81
CA GLY A 330 -20.30 9.23 15.28
C GLY A 330 -20.05 8.00 14.41
N ASN A 331 -19.47 6.96 15.01
CA ASN A 331 -19.12 5.69 14.36
C ASN A 331 -20.04 4.58 14.86
N SER A 332 -20.47 3.68 13.98
CA SER A 332 -21.26 2.51 14.39
C SER A 332 -20.40 1.35 14.94
N GLY A 333 -19.07 1.47 14.90
CA GLY A 333 -18.09 0.49 15.38
C GLY A 333 -17.50 0.81 16.75
N THR A 334 -16.65 -0.12 17.24
CA THR A 334 -15.94 0.01 18.53
C THR A 334 -14.60 0.73 18.39
N ALA A 335 -14.10 1.34 19.47
CA ALA A 335 -12.78 1.98 19.47
C ALA A 335 -11.62 0.98 19.28
N PHE A 336 -11.77 -0.26 19.76
CA PHE A 336 -10.83 -1.37 19.61
C PHE A 336 -11.47 -2.55 18.85
N SER A 337 -10.71 -3.21 17.97
CA SER A 337 -11.10 -4.49 17.33
C SER A 337 -9.96 -5.49 17.41
N VAL A 338 -10.09 -6.50 18.27
CA VAL A 338 -9.02 -7.48 18.52
C VAL A 338 -9.14 -8.66 17.57
N MET A 339 -8.07 -8.94 16.83
CA MET A 339 -7.92 -10.13 16.03
C MET A 339 -7.25 -11.26 16.83
N GLY A 340 -7.45 -12.50 16.39
CA GLY A 340 -6.74 -13.68 16.89
C GLY A 340 -7.38 -14.34 18.13
N PRO A 341 -6.88 -15.52 18.54
CA PRO A 341 -7.46 -16.29 19.64
C PRO A 341 -7.09 -15.74 21.03
N GLY A 342 -6.09 -14.87 21.14
CA GLY A 342 -5.67 -14.29 22.42
C GLY A 342 -6.68 -13.29 22.96
N SER A 343 -6.89 -13.30 24.28
CA SER A 343 -7.92 -12.50 24.96
C SER A 343 -7.36 -11.45 25.93
N ASN A 344 -6.04 -11.35 26.06
CA ASN A 344 -5.39 -10.48 27.05
C ASN A 344 -5.42 -9.00 26.64
N VAL A 345 -6.52 -8.34 27.00
CA VAL A 345 -6.77 -6.91 26.77
C VAL A 345 -7.07 -6.25 28.11
N GLU A 346 -6.38 -5.15 28.40
CA GLU A 346 -6.58 -4.35 29.61
C GLU A 346 -6.73 -2.87 29.23
N ILE A 347 -7.86 -2.26 29.61
CA ILE A 347 -8.20 -0.86 29.32
C ILE A 347 -8.49 -0.17 30.66
N ILE A 348 -7.72 0.85 31.02
CA ILE A 348 -7.80 1.53 32.33
C ILE A 348 -7.87 3.04 32.15
N ASP A 349 -8.76 3.72 32.89
CA ASP A 349 -8.86 5.19 32.94
C ASP A 349 -8.92 5.85 31.56
N CYS A 350 -9.61 5.22 30.60
CA CYS A 350 -9.78 5.75 29.24
C CYS A 350 -11.14 6.44 29.07
N SER A 351 -11.21 7.40 28.15
CA SER A 351 -12.47 8.05 27.76
C SER A 351 -12.80 7.78 26.29
N PHE A 352 -14.08 7.58 26.00
CA PHE A 352 -14.59 7.25 24.67
C PHE A 352 -15.78 8.14 24.34
N GLU A 353 -15.70 8.91 23.25
CA GLU A 353 -16.77 9.76 22.75
C GLU A 353 -17.04 9.42 21.27
N GLY A 354 -18.30 9.27 20.87
CA GLY A 354 -18.68 9.06 19.47
C GLY A 354 -18.53 7.64 18.92
N PHE A 355 -18.14 6.65 19.72
CA PHE A 355 -18.08 5.23 19.32
C PHE A 355 -19.32 4.45 19.80
N ALA A 356 -19.70 3.39 19.07
CA ALA A 356 -20.80 2.50 19.47
C ALA A 356 -20.43 1.56 20.64
N GLY A 357 -19.14 1.39 20.90
CA GLY A 357 -18.63 0.64 22.05
C GLY A 357 -17.11 0.76 22.20
N GLU A 358 -16.59 0.19 23.27
CA GLU A 358 -15.15 0.24 23.55
C GLU A 358 -14.40 -0.83 22.74
N LEU A 359 -14.77 -2.10 22.91
CA LEU A 359 -14.01 -3.25 22.43
C LEU A 359 -14.90 -4.25 21.68
N SER A 360 -14.42 -4.76 20.56
CA SER A 360 -14.95 -5.94 19.90
C SER A 360 -13.84 -6.97 19.65
N HIS A 361 -14.23 -8.24 19.53
CA HIS A 361 -13.35 -9.33 19.13
C HIS A 361 -13.78 -9.81 17.74
N GLU A 362 -12.85 -9.81 16.79
CA GLU A 362 -13.08 -10.41 15.49
C GLU A 362 -13.19 -11.93 15.65
N PRO A 363 -14.12 -12.58 14.93
CA PRO A 363 -14.24 -14.03 15.01
C PRO A 363 -12.90 -14.69 14.66
N PRO A 364 -12.50 -15.75 15.39
CA PRO A 364 -11.24 -16.42 15.13
C PRO A 364 -11.19 -16.94 13.70
N VAL A 365 -10.04 -16.79 13.04
CA VAL A 365 -9.80 -17.34 11.70
C VAL A 365 -10.11 -18.84 11.72
N PRO A 366 -11.09 -19.31 10.93
CA PRO A 366 -11.43 -20.73 10.91
C PRO A 366 -10.24 -21.54 10.38
N ARG A 367 -9.65 -22.41 11.21
CA ARG A 367 -8.62 -23.37 10.77
C ARG A 367 -9.19 -24.59 10.05
N HIS A 368 -10.51 -24.78 10.12
CA HIS A 368 -11.22 -25.91 9.54
C HIS A 368 -12.44 -25.40 8.78
N ALA A 369 -12.23 -25.05 7.52
CA ALA A 369 -13.33 -24.79 6.59
C ALA A 369 -13.82 -26.12 5.96
N PRO A 370 -15.12 -26.25 5.66
CA PRO A 370 -15.63 -27.45 5.01
C PRO A 370 -15.05 -27.60 3.60
N GLU A 371 -14.94 -28.84 3.11
CA GLU A 371 -14.47 -29.11 1.73
C GLU A 371 -15.41 -28.56 0.65
N TYR A 372 -16.68 -28.38 1.00
CA TYR A 372 -17.71 -27.87 0.11
C TYR A 372 -18.53 -26.74 0.76
N ILE A 373 -19.03 -25.83 -0.07
CA ILE A 373 -20.02 -24.82 0.29
C ILE A 373 -21.28 -25.52 0.80
N LYS A 374 -21.71 -25.21 2.03
CA LYS A 374 -22.88 -25.86 2.63
C LYS A 374 -24.17 -25.22 2.11
N ASN A 375 -25.05 -26.04 1.54
CA ASN A 375 -26.42 -25.67 1.12
C ASN A 375 -27.42 -25.46 2.29
N MET A 376 -26.96 -25.42 3.55
CA MET A 376 -27.85 -25.51 4.71
C MET A 376 -28.25 -24.15 5.26
N ALA A 377 -29.56 -23.96 5.42
CA ALA A 377 -30.21 -22.87 6.16
C ALA A 377 -29.85 -22.80 7.68
N GLY A 378 -28.72 -23.38 8.12
CA GLY A 378 -28.38 -23.54 9.53
C GLY A 378 -26.89 -23.69 9.85
N GLY A 379 -25.96 -23.24 9.02
CA GLY A 379 -24.54 -23.32 9.35
C GLY A 379 -23.69 -22.24 8.70
N PHE A 380 -23.25 -21.28 9.53
CA PHE A 380 -22.24 -20.25 9.28
C PHE A 380 -22.50 -19.34 8.07
N VAL A 381 -23.60 -18.61 8.13
CA VAL A 381 -23.81 -17.39 7.32
C VAL A 381 -23.32 -16.22 8.17
N THR A 382 -22.26 -15.55 7.75
CA THR A 382 -21.96 -14.16 8.16
C THR A 382 -23.23 -13.34 7.92
N GLU A 383 -23.66 -12.49 8.86
CA GLU A 383 -24.89 -11.70 8.67
C GLU A 383 -24.90 -11.04 7.29
N THR A 384 -25.93 -11.33 6.49
CA THR A 384 -26.08 -10.82 5.13
C THR A 384 -27.00 -9.60 5.16
N SER A 385 -26.58 -8.51 4.52
CA SER A 385 -27.38 -7.28 4.47
C SER A 385 -28.52 -7.34 3.45
N ASP A 386 -28.45 -8.26 2.48
CA ASP A 386 -29.46 -8.47 1.45
C ASP A 386 -29.72 -9.97 1.21
N PRO A 387 -30.28 -10.72 2.17
CA PRO A 387 -30.32 -12.18 2.14
C PRO A 387 -31.07 -12.74 0.93
N HIS A 388 -30.45 -13.66 0.19
CA HIS A 388 -31.06 -14.36 -0.95
C HIS A 388 -31.38 -15.83 -0.64
N ARG A 389 -32.34 -16.40 -1.38
CA ARG A 389 -32.68 -17.82 -1.27
C ARG A 389 -31.68 -18.66 -2.06
N ILE A 390 -31.03 -19.60 -1.38
CA ILE A 390 -30.15 -20.58 -2.01
C ILE A 390 -31.01 -21.66 -2.67
N LEU A 391 -30.71 -21.97 -3.93
CA LEU A 391 -31.26 -23.12 -4.63
C LEU A 391 -30.28 -24.26 -4.39
N GLY A 392 -30.70 -25.32 -3.68
CA GLY A 392 -29.82 -26.45 -3.40
C GLY A 392 -29.23 -27.00 -4.71
N VAL A 393 -27.96 -27.41 -4.69
CA VAL A 393 -27.21 -27.84 -5.90
C VAL A 393 -27.94 -28.93 -6.68
N ASP A 394 -28.67 -29.82 -6.01
CA ASP A 394 -29.47 -30.89 -6.65
C ASP A 394 -30.74 -30.38 -7.38
N ARG A 395 -31.13 -29.13 -7.15
CA ARG A 395 -32.33 -28.50 -7.74
C ARG A 395 -32.01 -27.46 -8.81
N ALA A 396 -30.78 -26.94 -8.82
CA ALA A 396 -30.36 -25.90 -9.76
C ALA A 396 -29.84 -26.51 -11.06
N ASP A 397 -30.16 -25.88 -12.19
CA ASP A 397 -29.69 -26.33 -13.50
C ASP A 397 -28.34 -25.68 -13.86
N PHE A 398 -27.25 -26.42 -13.61
CA PHE A 398 -25.90 -25.97 -14.01
C PHE A 398 -25.58 -26.27 -15.48
N SER A 399 -26.45 -26.92 -16.25
CA SER A 399 -26.17 -27.28 -17.65
C SER A 399 -25.98 -26.04 -18.53
N VAL A 400 -26.64 -24.94 -18.19
CA VAL A 400 -26.49 -23.64 -18.85
C VAL A 400 -25.09 -23.08 -18.63
N LEU A 401 -24.61 -23.06 -17.38
CA LEU A 401 -23.25 -22.64 -17.05
C LEU A 401 -22.21 -23.55 -17.73
N ASP A 402 -22.43 -24.86 -17.69
CA ASP A 402 -21.55 -25.85 -18.33
C ASP A 402 -21.45 -25.62 -19.84
N SER A 403 -22.56 -25.28 -20.49
CA SER A 403 -22.60 -24.99 -21.92
C SER A 403 -21.84 -23.72 -22.30
N LEU A 404 -21.80 -22.70 -21.43
CA LEU A 404 -21.05 -21.46 -21.66
C LEU A 404 -19.53 -21.67 -21.64
N TYR A 405 -19.06 -22.58 -20.79
CA TYR A 405 -17.63 -22.82 -20.56
C TYR A 405 -17.14 -24.15 -21.17
N VAL A 406 -17.99 -24.86 -21.92
CA VAL A 406 -17.62 -26.12 -22.58
C VAL A 406 -16.44 -25.90 -23.54
N GLY A 407 -15.45 -26.79 -23.46
CA GLY A 407 -14.24 -26.71 -24.31
C GLY A 407 -13.28 -25.56 -23.95
N THR A 408 -13.51 -24.85 -22.83
CA THR A 408 -12.57 -23.85 -22.31
C THR A 408 -11.74 -24.42 -21.16
N ARG A 409 -10.60 -23.78 -20.87
CA ARG A 409 -9.81 -24.02 -19.65
C ARG A 409 -9.34 -22.70 -19.05
N ALA A 410 -8.98 -22.73 -17.77
CA ALA A 410 -8.39 -21.58 -17.09
C ALA A 410 -6.96 -21.31 -17.60
N TYR A 411 -6.67 -20.03 -17.83
CA TYR A 411 -5.37 -19.47 -18.12
C TYR A 411 -5.10 -18.32 -17.17
N TYR A 412 -3.88 -18.23 -16.66
CA TYR A 412 -3.50 -17.32 -15.58
C TYR A 412 -2.49 -16.30 -16.08
N GLY A 413 -2.61 -15.03 -15.67
CA GLY A 413 -1.74 -14.02 -16.23
C GLY A 413 -1.85 -12.65 -15.58
N ASP A 414 -1.34 -11.67 -16.31
CA ASP A 414 -1.13 -10.31 -15.85
C ASP A 414 -1.59 -9.30 -16.91
N LEU A 415 -2.41 -8.32 -16.54
CA LEU A 415 -2.92 -7.33 -17.49
C LEU A 415 -2.14 -6.00 -17.49
N HIS A 416 -0.99 -5.96 -16.80
CA HIS A 416 -0.17 -4.75 -16.75
C HIS A 416 1.31 -5.08 -16.52
N VAL A 417 2.09 -5.12 -17.60
CA VAL A 417 3.55 -5.33 -17.51
C VAL A 417 4.35 -4.42 -18.45
N HIS A 418 5.59 -4.14 -18.07
CA HIS A 418 6.56 -3.35 -18.83
C HIS A 418 7.78 -4.18 -19.23
N THR A 419 8.17 -4.08 -20.49
CA THR A 419 9.26 -4.87 -21.07
C THR A 419 10.39 -3.98 -21.57
N ASN A 420 11.59 -4.55 -21.63
CA ASN A 420 12.67 -3.93 -22.38
C ASN A 420 12.59 -4.34 -23.86
N CYS A 421 11.87 -3.54 -24.65
CA CYS A 421 11.83 -3.66 -26.10
C CYS A 421 12.80 -2.68 -26.81
N GLY A 422 13.68 -1.98 -26.06
CA GLY A 422 14.70 -1.08 -26.62
C GLY A 422 14.22 0.32 -27.00
N GLY A 423 13.12 0.82 -26.41
CA GLY A 423 12.60 2.17 -26.68
C GLY A 423 12.40 3.04 -25.43
N LYS A 424 11.20 3.62 -25.24
CA LYS A 424 10.94 4.69 -24.24
C LYS A 424 10.30 4.21 -22.92
N SER A 425 9.93 2.94 -22.85
CA SER A 425 9.50 2.28 -21.61
C SER A 425 10.67 2.10 -20.65
N ASP A 426 10.36 1.76 -19.41
CA ASP A 426 11.25 1.58 -18.27
C ASP A 426 11.28 0.14 -17.73
N GLY A 427 10.60 -0.79 -18.42
CA GLY A 427 10.81 -2.21 -18.24
C GLY A 427 12.27 -2.61 -18.50
N THR A 428 12.80 -3.50 -17.65
CA THR A 428 14.22 -3.88 -17.67
C THR A 428 14.48 -5.29 -18.22
N LEU A 429 13.52 -6.22 -18.10
CA LEU A 429 13.63 -7.57 -18.65
C LEU A 429 13.41 -7.57 -20.18
N PRO A 430 14.37 -8.08 -20.98
CA PRO A 430 14.24 -8.16 -22.43
C PRO A 430 13.01 -8.96 -22.86
N MET A 431 12.22 -8.46 -23.82
CA MET A 431 11.00 -9.12 -24.32
C MET A 431 11.23 -10.58 -24.74
N SER A 432 12.39 -10.90 -25.32
CA SER A 432 12.77 -12.26 -25.70
C SER A 432 12.86 -13.25 -24.53
N GLU A 433 13.08 -12.78 -23.30
CA GLU A 433 13.20 -13.63 -22.10
C GLU A 433 11.85 -13.86 -21.41
N TRP A 434 10.83 -13.06 -21.72
CA TRP A 434 9.52 -13.12 -21.06
C TRP A 434 8.84 -14.49 -21.14
N PRO A 435 8.73 -15.17 -22.31
CA PRO A 435 8.05 -16.46 -22.38
C PRO A 435 8.65 -17.50 -21.43
N ALA A 436 9.98 -17.58 -21.34
CA ALA A 436 10.67 -18.50 -20.45
C ALA A 436 10.41 -18.16 -18.97
N ARG A 437 10.45 -16.87 -18.61
CA ARG A 437 10.15 -16.42 -17.25
C ARG A 437 8.69 -16.67 -16.86
N MET A 438 7.75 -16.45 -17.78
CA MET A 438 6.35 -16.78 -17.57
C MET A 438 6.16 -18.29 -17.34
N ASP A 439 6.83 -19.14 -18.11
CA ASP A 439 6.78 -20.60 -17.90
C ASP A 439 7.34 -21.01 -16.53
N GLU A 440 8.45 -20.39 -16.08
CA GLU A 440 9.00 -20.58 -14.73
C GLU A 440 7.98 -20.23 -13.63
N LYS A 441 7.23 -19.14 -13.84
CA LYS A 441 6.20 -18.69 -12.90
C LYS A 441 4.87 -19.43 -13.07
N LYS A 442 4.66 -20.17 -14.16
CA LYS A 442 3.38 -20.78 -14.59
C LYS A 442 2.30 -19.76 -15.00
N LEU A 443 2.72 -18.63 -15.57
CA LEU A 443 1.82 -17.67 -16.21
C LEU A 443 1.64 -17.99 -17.70
N ASP A 444 0.42 -17.84 -18.19
CA ASP A 444 0.01 -18.15 -19.54
C ASP A 444 -0.02 -16.94 -20.47
N PHE A 445 -0.32 -15.75 -19.95
CA PHE A 445 -0.46 -14.53 -20.74
C PHE A 445 0.01 -13.29 -19.99
N ALA A 446 0.34 -12.24 -20.74
CA ALA A 446 0.63 -10.91 -20.20
C ALA A 446 0.13 -9.81 -21.15
N ALA A 447 -0.43 -8.72 -20.64
CA ALA A 447 -0.67 -7.52 -21.43
C ALA A 447 0.55 -6.59 -21.34
N VAL A 448 1.31 -6.53 -22.43
CA VAL A 448 2.49 -5.68 -22.54
C VAL A 448 2.03 -4.26 -22.86
N VAL A 449 2.19 -3.35 -21.90
CA VAL A 449 1.66 -1.98 -21.96
C VAL A 449 2.74 -0.92 -21.81
N ASP A 450 3.86 -1.15 -22.49
CA ASP A 450 5.03 -0.27 -22.48
C ASP A 450 4.70 1.23 -22.70
N HIS A 451 5.38 2.09 -21.93
CA HIS A 451 5.19 3.53 -21.98
C HIS A 451 5.65 4.17 -23.31
N ARG A 452 4.81 5.06 -23.86
CA ARG A 452 5.14 6.03 -24.93
C ARG A 452 5.60 5.43 -26.26
N GLN A 453 5.25 4.19 -26.56
CA GLN A 453 5.71 3.53 -27.77
C GLN A 453 4.75 2.45 -28.26
N MET A 454 4.93 2.07 -29.52
CA MET A 454 4.24 0.93 -30.14
C MET A 454 5.16 -0.22 -30.53
N ARG A 455 6.47 -0.06 -30.28
CA ARG A 455 7.54 -0.91 -30.80
C ARG A 455 7.36 -2.40 -30.51
N GLY A 456 6.97 -2.75 -29.27
CA GLY A 456 6.89 -4.13 -28.80
C GLY A 456 6.08 -5.05 -29.73
N PHE A 457 4.93 -4.58 -30.23
CA PHE A 457 4.00 -5.38 -31.05
C PHE A 457 4.46 -5.62 -32.49
N PHE A 458 5.58 -5.02 -32.89
CA PHE A 458 6.15 -5.16 -34.23
C PHE A 458 7.50 -5.88 -34.24
N LEU A 459 8.00 -6.25 -33.05
CA LEU A 459 9.22 -7.00 -32.91
C LEU A 459 9.01 -8.48 -33.24
N PRO A 460 9.97 -9.16 -33.90
CA PRO A 460 9.91 -10.60 -34.13
C PRO A 460 9.75 -11.45 -32.86
N GLU A 461 10.16 -10.91 -31.72
CA GLU A 461 10.05 -11.50 -30.39
C GLU A 461 8.62 -11.48 -29.82
N TRP A 462 7.68 -10.79 -30.47
CA TRP A 462 6.28 -10.74 -30.03
C TRP A 462 5.61 -12.13 -30.12
N ASP A 463 5.18 -12.64 -28.98
CA ASP A 463 4.49 -13.92 -28.86
C ASP A 463 2.96 -13.74 -28.91
N GLU A 464 2.34 -13.97 -30.07
CA GLU A 464 0.88 -13.88 -30.28
C GLU A 464 0.09 -14.92 -29.46
N GLU A 465 0.73 -16.00 -28.99
CA GLU A 465 0.08 -16.99 -28.13
C GLU A 465 -0.10 -16.46 -26.70
N ARG A 466 0.73 -15.50 -26.27
CA ARG A 466 0.82 -15.06 -24.87
C ARG A 466 0.51 -13.59 -24.63
N PHE A 467 0.85 -12.71 -25.57
CA PHE A 467 0.84 -11.28 -25.31
C PHE A 467 -0.42 -10.58 -25.80
N ILE A 468 -0.97 -9.72 -24.94
CA ILE A 468 -2.04 -8.78 -25.28
C ILE A 468 -1.41 -7.43 -25.61
N ILE A 469 -1.81 -6.85 -26.74
CA ILE A 469 -1.30 -5.60 -27.29
C ILE A 469 -1.86 -4.41 -26.51
N GLY A 470 -1.01 -3.52 -26.00
CA GLY A 470 -1.48 -2.26 -25.42
C GLY A 470 -0.39 -1.25 -25.10
N THR A 471 -0.74 -0.12 -24.50
CA THR A 471 0.25 0.87 -24.01
C THR A 471 -0.32 1.59 -22.80
N GLU A 472 0.53 1.99 -21.86
CA GLU A 472 0.19 2.83 -20.72
C GLU A 472 0.73 4.25 -20.94
N PRO A 473 -0.11 5.22 -21.36
CA PRO A 473 0.27 6.62 -21.25
C PRO A 473 -0.08 7.21 -19.89
N GLY A 474 0.68 8.24 -19.52
CA GLY A 474 0.31 9.20 -18.49
C GLY A 474 -0.38 10.44 -19.08
N THR A 475 -1.17 11.13 -18.26
CA THR A 475 -1.76 12.44 -18.58
C THR A 475 -2.01 13.24 -17.30
N SER A 476 -2.43 14.50 -17.44
CA SER A 476 -3.03 15.27 -16.35
C SER A 476 -4.41 15.79 -16.77
N ILE A 477 -5.41 15.65 -15.90
CA ILE A 477 -6.77 16.15 -16.11
C ILE A 477 -6.89 17.57 -15.56
N ILE A 478 -6.81 18.56 -16.44
CA ILE A 478 -6.55 19.96 -16.05
C ILE A 478 -7.72 20.67 -15.37
N ASP A 479 -8.94 20.17 -15.51
CA ASP A 479 -10.19 20.76 -15.01
C ASP A 479 -10.73 20.09 -13.74
N LEU A 480 -9.97 19.20 -13.09
CA LEU A 480 -10.30 18.67 -11.77
C LEU A 480 -9.94 19.67 -10.67
N ASN A 481 -10.96 20.31 -10.09
CA ASN A 481 -10.80 21.30 -9.02
C ASN A 481 -10.73 20.68 -7.61
N ALA A 482 -11.17 19.44 -7.43
CA ALA A 482 -11.28 18.79 -6.12
C ALA A 482 -10.01 18.02 -5.69
N CYS A 483 -9.00 17.93 -6.56
CA CYS A 483 -7.76 17.21 -6.24
C CYS A 483 -6.97 17.93 -5.15
N ARG A 484 -6.53 17.20 -4.14
CA ARG A 484 -5.62 17.74 -3.13
C ARG A 484 -4.29 18.09 -3.80
N GLN A 485 -3.70 19.22 -3.40
CA GLN A 485 -2.33 19.62 -3.78
C GLN A 485 -2.03 19.70 -5.31
N ASN A 486 -3.03 19.93 -6.16
CA ASN A 486 -2.88 20.00 -7.64
C ASN A 486 -2.35 18.71 -8.31
N GLN A 487 -2.34 17.56 -7.63
CA GLN A 487 -1.97 16.28 -8.25
C GLN A 487 -3.15 15.76 -9.08
N ARG A 488 -3.10 16.08 -10.38
CA ARG A 488 -4.13 15.77 -11.37
C ARG A 488 -3.69 14.67 -12.35
N SER A 489 -2.69 13.88 -11.97
CA SER A 489 -2.09 12.90 -12.86
C SER A 489 -2.98 11.67 -12.98
N VAL A 490 -3.03 11.08 -14.16
CA VAL A 490 -3.76 9.84 -14.44
C VAL A 490 -2.91 9.00 -15.38
N HIS A 491 -2.78 7.71 -15.09
CA HIS A 491 -2.34 6.73 -16.08
C HIS A 491 -3.55 5.99 -16.65
N TYR A 492 -3.40 5.43 -17.85
CA TYR A 492 -4.44 4.65 -18.51
C TYR A 492 -3.83 3.63 -19.46
N ASN A 493 -4.33 2.39 -19.46
CA ASN A 493 -3.94 1.41 -20.45
C ASN A 493 -4.93 1.44 -21.61
N MET A 494 -4.41 1.49 -22.83
CA MET A 494 -5.19 1.25 -24.05
C MET A 494 -4.77 -0.09 -24.63
N LEU A 495 -5.69 -1.07 -24.61
CA LEU A 495 -5.46 -2.39 -25.18
C LEU A 495 -6.18 -2.53 -26.51
N PHE A 496 -5.63 -3.28 -27.46
CA PHE A 496 -6.15 -3.36 -28.82
C PHE A 496 -6.24 -4.80 -29.36
N PRO A 497 -7.26 -5.10 -30.19
CA PRO A 497 -7.37 -6.40 -30.86
C PRO A 497 -6.40 -6.56 -32.05
N HIS A 498 -5.71 -5.48 -32.44
CA HIS A 498 -4.79 -5.44 -33.57
C HIS A 498 -3.67 -4.42 -33.32
N LYS A 499 -2.45 -4.72 -33.77
CA LYS A 499 -1.25 -3.88 -33.61
C LYS A 499 -1.32 -2.47 -34.19
N TYR A 500 -2.32 -2.18 -35.02
CA TYR A 500 -2.55 -0.85 -35.61
C TYR A 500 -3.58 0.00 -34.83
N GLY A 501 -4.22 -0.54 -33.78
CA GLY A 501 -5.20 0.20 -32.99
C GLY A 501 -4.62 1.48 -32.38
N LEU A 502 -3.41 1.40 -31.82
CA LEU A 502 -2.72 2.57 -31.28
C LEU A 502 -2.41 3.63 -32.35
N ALA A 503 -1.97 3.21 -33.55
CA ALA A 503 -1.73 4.14 -34.66
C ALA A 503 -3.01 4.91 -35.06
N MET A 504 -4.17 4.24 -35.04
CA MET A 504 -5.45 4.90 -35.28
C MET A 504 -5.79 5.94 -34.21
N VAL A 505 -5.46 5.69 -32.94
CA VAL A 505 -5.63 6.66 -31.85
C VAL A 505 -4.71 7.86 -32.05
N LEU A 506 -3.42 7.62 -32.27
CA LEU A 506 -2.42 8.68 -32.42
C LEU A 506 -2.72 9.59 -33.63
N ALA A 507 -3.30 9.05 -34.69
CA ALA A 507 -3.75 9.84 -35.85
C ALA A 507 -4.98 10.74 -35.56
N ASN A 508 -5.85 10.34 -34.63
CA ASN A 508 -7.08 11.09 -34.29
C ASN A 508 -6.92 12.03 -33.08
N PHE A 509 -5.85 11.87 -32.32
CA PHE A 509 -5.51 12.66 -31.14
C PHE A 509 -4.11 13.27 -31.32
N PRO A 510 -3.99 14.35 -32.11
CA PRO A 510 -2.69 14.97 -32.41
C PRO A 510 -1.96 15.51 -31.16
N GLU A 511 -2.66 15.65 -30.02
CA GLU A 511 -2.09 16.04 -28.74
C GLU A 511 -0.96 15.10 -28.26
N PHE A 512 -0.94 13.85 -28.74
CA PHE A 512 0.15 12.90 -28.46
C PHE A 512 1.47 13.23 -29.18
N GLU A 513 1.46 14.11 -30.17
CA GLU A 513 2.66 14.49 -30.96
C GLU A 513 3.52 13.30 -31.41
N PHE A 514 2.88 12.27 -31.98
CA PHE A 514 3.59 11.07 -32.42
C PHE A 514 4.66 11.38 -33.48
N ARG A 515 5.83 10.77 -33.32
CA ARG A 515 6.96 10.86 -34.28
C ARG A 515 7.59 9.49 -34.49
N GLY A 516 7.97 9.19 -35.73
CA GLY A 516 8.62 7.95 -36.12
C GLY A 516 7.68 6.98 -36.87
N ASP A 517 8.11 5.73 -36.97
CA ASP A 517 7.39 4.62 -37.60
C ASP A 517 7.03 3.53 -36.57
N GLU A 518 6.63 2.32 -36.99
CA GLU A 518 6.23 1.27 -36.04
C GLU A 518 7.34 0.82 -35.09
N LEU A 519 8.62 0.97 -35.48
CA LEU A 519 9.76 0.49 -34.69
C LEU A 519 10.47 1.61 -33.92
N THR A 520 10.42 2.84 -34.43
CA THR A 520 11.08 4.02 -33.83
C THR A 520 10.10 4.99 -33.19
N GLY A 521 8.80 4.74 -33.40
CA GLY A 521 7.68 5.57 -33.00
C GLY A 521 7.61 5.85 -31.52
N SER A 522 7.49 7.12 -31.14
CA SER A 522 7.19 7.55 -29.77
C SER A 522 6.24 8.73 -29.74
N PHE A 523 5.59 8.92 -28.59
CA PHE A 523 4.65 10.01 -28.34
C PHE A 523 4.85 10.63 -26.96
N ILE A 524 4.34 11.85 -26.77
CA ILE A 524 4.38 12.56 -25.48
C ILE A 524 3.14 12.22 -24.63
N TYR A 525 3.18 12.63 -23.36
CA TYR A 525 2.02 12.60 -22.47
C TYR A 525 1.24 13.90 -22.59
N PRO A 526 0.11 13.93 -23.33
CA PRO A 526 -0.72 15.12 -23.43
C PRO A 526 -1.37 15.45 -22.10
N LYS A 527 -1.84 16.69 -21.97
CA LYS A 527 -2.79 17.09 -20.95
C LYS A 527 -4.20 17.07 -21.53
N PHE A 528 -5.19 16.66 -20.75
CA PHE A 528 -6.57 16.62 -21.20
C PHE A 528 -7.50 17.36 -20.25
N THR A 529 -8.62 17.85 -20.76
CA THR A 529 -9.82 18.09 -19.93
C THR A 529 -10.54 16.77 -19.72
N LYS A 530 -11.38 16.67 -18.69
CA LYS A 530 -12.21 15.48 -18.42
C LYS A 530 -13.06 15.10 -19.63
N GLU A 531 -13.64 16.10 -20.31
CA GLU A 531 -14.44 15.89 -21.53
C GLU A 531 -13.59 15.33 -22.68
N ARG A 532 -12.37 15.86 -22.91
CA ARG A 532 -11.50 15.38 -24.00
C ARG A 532 -10.98 13.98 -23.71
N PHE A 533 -10.68 13.67 -22.46
CA PHE A 533 -10.29 12.33 -22.03
C PHE A 533 -11.43 11.32 -22.19
N TYR A 534 -12.66 11.70 -21.86
CA TYR A 534 -13.85 10.90 -22.15
C TYR A 534 -14.01 10.62 -23.66
N LYS A 535 -13.75 11.61 -24.53
CA LYS A 535 -13.75 11.42 -25.99
C LYS A 535 -12.67 10.42 -26.44
N LEU A 536 -11.50 10.43 -25.81
CA LEU A 536 -10.44 9.44 -26.05
C LEU A 536 -10.92 8.03 -25.69
N THR A 537 -11.46 7.84 -24.48
CA THR A 537 -12.04 6.56 -24.03
C THR A 537 -13.06 6.02 -25.03
N ARG A 538 -14.04 6.86 -25.42
CA ARG A 538 -15.08 6.48 -26.38
C ARG A 538 -14.51 6.12 -27.74
N TYR A 539 -13.49 6.82 -28.21
CA TYR A 539 -12.84 6.51 -29.48
C TYR A 539 -12.12 5.16 -29.43
N VAL A 540 -11.32 4.90 -28.39
CA VAL A 540 -10.65 3.61 -28.16
C VAL A 540 -11.67 2.46 -28.18
N GLN A 541 -12.77 2.60 -27.45
CA GLN A 541 -13.86 1.62 -27.43
C GLN A 541 -14.52 1.46 -28.81
N SER A 542 -14.72 2.56 -29.56
CA SER A 542 -15.36 2.54 -30.89
C SER A 542 -14.57 1.76 -31.94
N ILE A 543 -13.24 1.76 -31.84
CA ILE A 543 -12.35 0.95 -32.69
C ILE A 543 -12.13 -0.46 -32.12
N GLY A 544 -12.86 -0.81 -31.06
CA GLY A 544 -12.86 -2.12 -30.44
C GLY A 544 -11.75 -2.37 -29.43
N GLY A 545 -11.05 -1.33 -28.98
CA GLY A 545 -10.07 -1.38 -27.90
C GLY A 545 -10.71 -1.35 -26.50
N ILE A 546 -9.87 -1.49 -25.48
CA ILE A 546 -10.24 -1.45 -24.06
C ILE A 546 -9.50 -0.28 -23.40
N MET A 547 -10.19 0.42 -22.51
CA MET A 547 -9.61 1.46 -21.66
C MET A 547 -9.58 0.98 -20.21
N VAL A 548 -8.39 0.95 -19.63
CA VAL A 548 -8.17 0.64 -18.21
C VAL A 548 -7.62 1.87 -17.52
N HIS A 549 -8.08 2.15 -16.32
CA HIS A 549 -7.43 3.05 -15.39
C HIS A 549 -6.57 2.19 -14.45
N PRO A 550 -5.27 2.00 -14.76
CA PRO A 550 -4.35 1.34 -13.85
C PRO A 550 -4.14 2.25 -12.63
N HIS A 551 -3.89 1.60 -11.49
CA HIS A 551 -3.54 2.18 -10.21
C HIS A 551 -4.14 3.59 -9.94
N PRO A 552 -5.47 3.76 -10.01
CA PRO A 552 -6.10 5.07 -10.00
C PRO A 552 -5.75 5.93 -8.79
N LYS A 553 -5.80 5.32 -7.61
CA LYS A 553 -5.54 5.99 -6.34
C LYS A 553 -4.05 6.26 -6.10
N THR A 554 -3.18 5.70 -6.94
CA THR A 554 -1.74 5.98 -7.01
C THR A 554 -1.47 7.23 -7.84
N MET A 555 -2.27 7.57 -8.85
CA MET A 555 -1.96 8.72 -9.73
C MET A 555 -2.72 9.99 -9.39
N LEU A 556 -3.99 9.85 -8.97
CA LEU A 556 -4.92 10.95 -8.74
C LEU A 556 -5.34 11.00 -7.27
N SER A 557 -5.19 12.15 -6.62
CA SER A 557 -5.56 12.36 -5.21
C SER A 557 -6.91 13.07 -5.07
N SER A 558 -7.98 12.37 -5.47
CA SER A 558 -9.37 12.81 -5.28
C SER A 558 -10.18 11.87 -4.38
N ASP A 559 -10.94 12.45 -3.45
CA ASP A 559 -11.93 11.73 -2.63
C ASP A 559 -13.26 11.51 -3.38
N ASP A 560 -13.52 12.24 -4.48
CA ASP A 560 -14.73 12.07 -5.28
C ASP A 560 -14.54 10.90 -6.27
N PRO A 561 -15.31 9.80 -6.15
CA PRO A 561 -15.20 8.68 -7.09
C PRO A 561 -15.51 9.08 -8.54
N LEU A 562 -16.36 10.10 -8.77
CA LEU A 562 -16.71 10.53 -10.12
C LEU A 562 -15.55 11.20 -10.85
N ASP A 563 -14.49 11.61 -10.18
CA ASP A 563 -13.28 12.14 -10.82
C ASP A 563 -12.49 11.07 -11.58
N TYR A 564 -12.70 9.79 -11.25
CA TYR A 564 -12.07 8.65 -11.91
C TYR A 564 -12.97 8.02 -12.99
N TYR A 565 -14.20 8.49 -13.12
CA TYR A 565 -15.18 7.96 -14.07
C TYR A 565 -15.07 8.66 -15.42
N PHE A 566 -14.59 7.90 -16.43
CA PHE A 566 -14.34 8.40 -17.79
C PHE A 566 -15.13 7.68 -18.88
N GLY A 567 -16.20 6.96 -18.51
CA GLY A 567 -17.05 6.23 -19.45
C GLY A 567 -17.65 4.98 -18.83
N GLU A 568 -18.75 4.52 -19.43
CA GLU A 568 -19.21 3.15 -19.20
C GLU A 568 -18.21 2.16 -19.79
N HIS A 569 -18.14 0.97 -19.19
CA HIS A 569 -17.29 -0.15 -19.60
C HIS A 569 -15.79 0.17 -19.59
N THR A 570 -15.37 1.18 -18.82
CA THR A 570 -13.97 1.37 -18.46
C THR A 570 -13.58 0.39 -17.36
N PHE A 571 -12.33 -0.04 -17.38
CA PHE A 571 -11.79 -0.94 -16.37
C PHE A 571 -11.09 -0.14 -15.28
N ILE A 572 -11.27 -0.54 -14.04
CA ILE A 572 -10.56 -0.01 -12.87
C ILE A 572 -9.63 -1.13 -12.39
N GLU A 573 -8.33 -0.85 -12.29
CA GLU A 573 -7.38 -1.85 -11.81
C GLU A 573 -7.51 -2.00 -10.29
N THR A 574 -8.29 -2.98 -9.86
CA THR A 574 -8.59 -3.27 -8.45
C THR A 574 -7.50 -4.09 -7.78
N ILE A 575 -6.70 -4.85 -8.54
CA ILE A 575 -5.49 -5.51 -8.03
C ILE A 575 -4.28 -4.86 -8.71
N TYR A 576 -3.46 -4.17 -7.93
CA TYR A 576 -2.21 -3.52 -8.35
C TYR A 576 -1.03 -4.10 -7.56
N GLU A 577 0.05 -4.48 -8.25
CA GLU A 577 1.21 -5.25 -7.74
C GLU A 577 0.84 -6.65 -7.24
N HIS A 578 0.00 -6.74 -6.21
CA HIS A 578 -0.43 -7.97 -5.53
C HIS A 578 -1.70 -7.74 -4.69
N TYR A 579 -2.34 -8.83 -4.23
CA TYR A 579 -3.65 -8.83 -3.55
C TYR A 579 -3.72 -8.01 -2.26
N SER A 580 -2.62 -7.98 -1.50
CA SER A 580 -2.55 -7.33 -0.19
C SER A 580 -1.96 -5.92 -0.24
N SER A 581 -1.69 -5.38 -1.43
CA SER A 581 -1.21 -4.02 -1.55
C SER A 581 -2.29 -3.03 -1.10
N HIS A 582 -1.88 -1.96 -0.43
CA HIS A 582 -2.81 -0.91 0.00
C HIS A 582 -3.48 -0.21 -1.20
N ALA A 583 -2.75 -0.08 -2.30
CA ALA A 583 -3.30 0.46 -3.54
C ALA A 583 -4.42 -0.45 -4.08
N SER A 584 -4.27 -1.77 -4.02
CA SER A 584 -5.36 -2.71 -4.36
C SER A 584 -6.62 -2.46 -3.53
N ILE A 585 -6.46 -2.27 -2.21
CA ILE A 585 -7.59 -1.95 -1.31
C ILE A 585 -8.30 -0.66 -1.77
N ARG A 586 -7.54 0.44 -1.91
CA ARG A 586 -8.13 1.74 -2.29
C ARG A 586 -8.74 1.76 -3.69
N ASN A 587 -8.11 1.07 -4.64
CA ASN A 587 -8.65 0.95 -6.00
C ASN A 587 -9.91 0.10 -6.03
N TYR A 588 -9.97 -0.96 -5.22
CA TYR A 588 -11.17 -1.73 -5.02
C TYR A 588 -12.29 -0.87 -4.43
N ASP A 589 -12.04 -0.08 -3.38
CA ASP A 589 -13.04 0.79 -2.78
C ASP A 589 -13.58 1.84 -3.76
N LEU A 590 -12.70 2.40 -4.60
CA LEU A 590 -13.11 3.25 -5.71
C LEU A 590 -14.06 2.51 -6.65
N TRP A 591 -13.71 1.30 -7.07
CA TRP A 591 -14.54 0.50 -7.96
C TRP A 591 -15.91 0.21 -7.32
N VAL A 592 -15.95 -0.18 -6.04
CA VAL A 592 -17.21 -0.36 -5.30
C VAL A 592 -18.03 0.93 -5.23
N ALA A 593 -17.40 2.07 -4.94
CA ALA A 593 -18.07 3.37 -4.89
C ALA A 593 -18.67 3.75 -6.25
N LEU A 594 -17.98 3.45 -7.36
CA LEU A 594 -18.50 3.66 -8.71
C LEU A 594 -19.72 2.76 -9.00
N LEU A 595 -19.67 1.48 -8.62
CA LEU A 595 -20.83 0.59 -8.76
C LEU A 595 -22.02 1.06 -7.92
N ALA A 596 -21.79 1.52 -6.69
CA ALA A 596 -22.83 2.06 -5.81
C ALA A 596 -23.49 3.33 -6.38
N LEU A 597 -22.76 4.08 -7.22
CA LEU A 597 -23.27 5.22 -7.98
C LEU A 597 -23.96 4.82 -9.30
N GLY A 598 -24.17 3.52 -9.53
CA GLY A 598 -24.82 2.97 -10.72
C GLY A 598 -23.95 3.02 -11.97
N LYS A 599 -22.62 3.15 -11.84
CA LYS A 599 -21.70 3.12 -12.99
C LYS A 599 -21.40 1.69 -13.39
N ARG A 600 -21.38 1.40 -14.69
CA ARG A 600 -21.05 0.08 -15.24
C ARG A 600 -19.57 0.07 -15.59
N VAL A 601 -18.74 -0.18 -14.58
CA VAL A 601 -17.29 -0.28 -14.72
C VAL A 601 -16.82 -1.69 -14.37
N TYR A 602 -15.81 -2.17 -15.10
CA TYR A 602 -15.21 -3.47 -14.87
C TYR A 602 -14.02 -3.37 -13.91
N ALA A 603 -13.69 -4.48 -13.26
CA ALA A 603 -12.44 -4.65 -12.54
C ALA A 603 -11.36 -5.22 -13.48
N SER A 604 -10.10 -4.86 -13.25
CA SER A 604 -8.91 -5.51 -13.85
C SER A 604 -7.82 -5.74 -12.80
N GLY A 605 -6.83 -6.60 -13.10
CA GLY A 605 -5.68 -6.84 -12.23
C GLY A 605 -4.36 -6.81 -12.99
N GLY A 606 -3.39 -6.09 -12.46
CA GLY A 606 -2.07 -5.86 -13.07
C GLY A 606 -0.97 -5.79 -12.03
N SER A 607 0.22 -6.32 -12.34
CA SER A 607 1.36 -6.22 -11.40
C SER A 607 2.18 -4.94 -11.53
N ASP A 608 2.08 -4.27 -12.68
CA ASP A 608 2.93 -3.12 -13.04
C ASP A 608 4.43 -3.46 -12.91
N THR A 609 4.80 -4.66 -13.36
CA THR A 609 6.18 -5.14 -13.25
C THR A 609 7.11 -4.45 -14.24
N HIS A 610 8.17 -3.85 -13.71
CA HIS A 610 9.26 -3.21 -14.47
C HIS A 610 10.55 -4.06 -14.48
N GLY A 611 10.58 -5.11 -13.66
CA GLY A 611 11.74 -5.97 -13.43
C GLY A 611 11.51 -7.36 -14.01
N ASP A 612 11.44 -8.34 -13.12
CA ASP A 612 11.11 -9.73 -13.45
C ASP A 612 9.59 -9.94 -13.52
N VAL A 613 9.18 -11.06 -14.12
CA VAL A 613 7.78 -11.49 -14.20
C VAL A 613 7.21 -11.72 -12.80
N SER A 614 5.98 -11.25 -12.57
CA SER A 614 5.25 -11.43 -11.31
C SER A 614 5.19 -12.91 -10.91
N ASN A 615 5.30 -13.19 -9.60
CA ASN A 615 5.10 -14.53 -9.06
C ASN A 615 3.62 -14.85 -8.79
N SER A 616 2.70 -13.94 -9.11
CA SER A 616 1.28 -14.02 -8.78
C SER A 616 0.40 -13.84 -10.02
N ALA A 617 -0.63 -14.68 -10.17
CA ALA A 617 -1.61 -14.58 -11.25
C ALA A 617 -2.73 -13.58 -10.91
N VAL A 618 -2.60 -12.34 -11.36
CA VAL A 618 -3.56 -11.26 -11.04
C VAL A 618 -4.81 -11.25 -11.92
N SER A 619 -4.91 -12.16 -12.91
CA SER A 619 -6.10 -12.35 -13.74
C SER A 619 -6.21 -13.80 -14.23
N THR A 620 -7.44 -14.28 -14.38
CA THR A 620 -7.77 -15.63 -14.86
C THR A 620 -8.82 -15.56 -15.99
N PHE A 621 -8.49 -16.15 -17.14
CA PHE A 621 -9.38 -16.25 -18.31
C PHE A 621 -9.80 -17.68 -18.59
N TYR A 622 -11.03 -17.88 -19.07
CA TYR A 622 -11.50 -19.14 -19.61
C TYR A 622 -11.60 -19.09 -21.14
N THR A 623 -10.70 -19.76 -21.84
CA THR A 623 -10.70 -19.78 -23.32
C THR A 623 -10.42 -21.18 -23.87
N GLY A 624 -10.87 -21.44 -25.10
CA GLY A 624 -10.53 -22.68 -25.82
C GLY A 624 -9.14 -22.63 -26.50
N GLU A 625 -8.56 -21.44 -26.65
CA GLU A 625 -7.29 -21.20 -27.33
C GLU A 625 -6.36 -20.37 -26.43
N LYS A 626 -5.06 -20.72 -26.41
CA LYS A 626 -4.01 -19.93 -25.76
C LYS A 626 -3.52 -18.88 -26.76
N SER A 627 -4.18 -17.73 -26.83
CA SER A 627 -3.74 -16.62 -27.66
C SER A 627 -4.09 -15.26 -27.09
N GLY A 628 -3.22 -14.27 -27.32
CA GLY A 628 -3.41 -12.88 -26.92
C GLY A 628 -4.77 -12.33 -27.36
N ARG A 629 -5.22 -12.72 -28.57
CA ARG A 629 -6.53 -12.34 -29.11
C ARG A 629 -7.69 -13.00 -28.35
N ALA A 630 -7.58 -14.27 -27.96
CA ALA A 630 -8.60 -14.95 -27.18
C ALA A 630 -8.75 -14.31 -25.79
N PHE A 631 -7.63 -14.00 -25.13
CA PHE A 631 -7.62 -13.30 -23.84
C PHE A 631 -8.20 -11.89 -23.94
N PHE A 632 -7.80 -11.12 -24.96
CA PHE A 632 -8.36 -9.80 -25.24
C PHE A 632 -9.89 -9.84 -25.40
N ASN A 633 -10.42 -10.83 -26.14
CA ASN A 633 -11.85 -10.94 -26.37
C ASN A 633 -12.63 -11.23 -25.07
N LYS A 634 -12.08 -12.06 -24.18
CA LYS A 634 -12.69 -12.33 -22.85
C LYS A 634 -12.62 -11.11 -21.93
N MET A 635 -11.49 -10.40 -21.94
CA MET A 635 -11.40 -9.13 -21.22
C MET A 635 -12.45 -8.13 -21.74
N ARG A 636 -12.58 -7.99 -23.06
CA ARG A 636 -13.53 -7.06 -23.69
C ARG A 636 -14.99 -7.31 -23.32
N SER A 637 -15.39 -8.58 -23.15
CA SER A 637 -16.75 -8.91 -22.72
C SER A 637 -16.96 -8.81 -21.21
N GLY A 638 -15.91 -8.60 -20.43
CA GLY A 638 -15.96 -8.67 -18.96
C GLY A 638 -16.11 -10.09 -18.41
N ASP A 639 -16.01 -11.13 -19.25
CA ASP A 639 -16.18 -12.54 -18.85
C ASP A 639 -14.83 -13.14 -18.43
N PHE A 640 -14.34 -12.68 -17.28
CA PHE A 640 -13.11 -13.16 -16.66
C PHE A 640 -13.06 -12.80 -15.18
N THR A 641 -12.09 -13.40 -14.50
CA THR A 641 -11.84 -13.15 -13.09
C THR A 641 -10.60 -12.31 -12.90
N VAL A 642 -10.69 -11.32 -12.02
CA VAL A 642 -9.54 -10.55 -11.54
C VAL A 642 -8.99 -11.27 -10.32
N GLY A 643 -7.83 -11.90 -10.46
CA GLY A 643 -7.14 -12.67 -9.42
C GLY A 643 -6.89 -14.14 -9.75
N ALA A 644 -6.44 -14.89 -8.74
CA ALA A 644 -5.87 -16.24 -8.87
C ALA A 644 -6.89 -17.40 -8.77
N VAL A 645 -8.16 -17.11 -8.49
CA VAL A 645 -9.20 -18.14 -8.39
C VAL A 645 -10.18 -17.93 -9.52
N GLY A 646 -10.35 -18.91 -10.40
CA GLY A 646 -11.32 -18.85 -11.49
C GLY A 646 -12.76 -18.88 -10.98
N ILE A 647 -13.52 -17.84 -11.31
CA ILE A 647 -14.95 -17.74 -11.04
C ILE A 647 -15.69 -17.90 -12.38
N LYS A 648 -16.56 -18.91 -12.48
CA LYS A 648 -17.51 -19.05 -13.59
C LYS A 648 -18.89 -18.71 -13.07
N MET A 649 -19.55 -17.71 -13.65
CA MET A 649 -20.84 -17.22 -13.15
C MET A 649 -21.73 -16.77 -14.30
N CYS A 650 -23.02 -17.09 -14.23
CA CYS A 650 -24.03 -16.56 -15.13
C CYS A 650 -25.38 -16.36 -14.44
N ILE A 651 -26.21 -15.48 -15.01
CA ILE A 651 -27.64 -15.36 -14.71
C ILE A 651 -28.41 -15.82 -15.96
N ASP A 652 -29.16 -16.92 -15.86
CA ASP A 652 -29.93 -17.50 -16.98
C ASP A 652 -29.16 -17.53 -18.31
N GLY A 653 -27.90 -17.98 -18.28
CA GLY A 653 -27.05 -18.09 -19.46
C GLY A 653 -26.35 -16.80 -19.92
N HIS A 654 -26.51 -15.69 -19.20
CA HIS A 654 -25.75 -14.46 -19.43
C HIS A 654 -24.51 -14.47 -18.53
N PRO A 655 -23.28 -14.63 -19.07
CA PRO A 655 -22.06 -14.74 -18.28
C PRO A 655 -21.69 -13.42 -17.61
N MET A 656 -20.67 -13.47 -16.74
CA MET A 656 -20.02 -12.28 -16.18
C MET A 656 -19.77 -11.20 -17.24
N GLY A 657 -20.01 -9.95 -16.84
CA GLY A 657 -19.86 -8.78 -17.67
C GLY A 657 -21.01 -8.50 -18.66
N SER A 658 -22.03 -9.35 -18.68
CA SER A 658 -23.25 -9.15 -19.46
C SER A 658 -24.24 -8.19 -18.79
N GLU A 659 -25.19 -7.71 -19.60
CA GLU A 659 -26.37 -6.98 -19.15
C GLU A 659 -27.60 -7.81 -19.52
N VAL A 660 -28.54 -7.94 -18.59
CA VAL A 660 -29.75 -8.75 -18.78
C VAL A 660 -30.95 -8.06 -18.12
N ALA A 661 -32.10 -8.07 -18.79
CA ALA A 661 -33.33 -7.54 -18.21
C ALA A 661 -33.81 -8.42 -17.06
N TYR A 662 -34.25 -7.82 -15.95
CA TYR A 662 -34.77 -8.57 -14.83
C TYR A 662 -36.13 -9.21 -15.13
N SER A 663 -36.29 -10.48 -14.75
CA SER A 663 -37.58 -11.17 -14.64
C SER A 663 -37.68 -12.00 -13.37
N GLU A 664 -38.90 -12.19 -12.85
CA GLU A 664 -39.10 -13.07 -11.70
C GLU A 664 -38.72 -14.52 -12.05
N GLY A 665 -38.04 -15.20 -11.13
CA GLY A 665 -37.64 -16.60 -11.28
C GLY A 665 -36.27 -16.82 -11.93
N MET A 666 -35.52 -15.76 -12.25
CA MET A 666 -34.14 -15.90 -12.74
C MET A 666 -33.22 -16.54 -11.69
N GLU A 667 -32.23 -17.29 -12.16
CA GLU A 667 -31.26 -18.00 -11.31
C GLU A 667 -29.83 -17.53 -11.60
N LEU A 668 -29.07 -17.24 -10.54
CA LEU A 668 -27.62 -17.06 -10.64
C LEU A 668 -26.94 -18.38 -10.30
N THR A 669 -26.16 -18.91 -11.22
CA THR A 669 -25.33 -20.12 -11.01
C THR A 669 -23.86 -19.76 -11.05
N LEU A 670 -23.09 -20.30 -10.12
CA LEU A 670 -21.66 -20.04 -9.96
C LEU A 670 -20.88 -21.32 -9.68
N ARG A 671 -19.67 -21.43 -10.24
CA ARG A 671 -18.67 -22.45 -9.92
C ARG A 671 -17.27 -21.89 -9.66
N LEU A 672 -16.54 -22.53 -8.74
CA LEU A 672 -15.16 -22.22 -8.35
C LEU A 672 -14.31 -23.49 -8.45
N ASP A 673 -13.58 -23.66 -9.56
CA ASP A 673 -12.98 -24.95 -9.89
C ASP A 673 -11.48 -24.88 -10.18
N ASP A 674 -10.93 -23.67 -10.38
CA ASP A 674 -9.61 -23.46 -10.97
C ASP A 674 -8.77 -22.47 -10.13
N PHE A 675 -8.10 -23.00 -9.10
CA PHE A 675 -7.14 -22.23 -8.33
C PHE A 675 -5.79 -22.21 -9.02
N TYR A 676 -5.18 -21.04 -9.13
CA TYR A 676 -3.81 -20.88 -9.57
C TYR A 676 -2.88 -21.67 -8.63
N PRO A 677 -2.21 -22.74 -9.10
CA PRO A 677 -1.54 -23.69 -8.20
C PRO A 677 -0.47 -23.07 -7.29
N PRO A 678 0.34 -22.08 -7.73
CA PRO A 678 1.30 -21.42 -6.84
C PRO A 678 0.67 -20.58 -5.72
N ALA A 679 -0.59 -20.16 -5.83
CA ALA A 679 -1.29 -19.37 -4.82
C ALA A 679 -2.18 -20.23 -3.89
N TRP A 680 -2.48 -21.48 -4.28
CA TRP A 680 -3.26 -22.38 -3.46
C TRP A 680 -2.42 -22.98 -2.33
N GLN A 681 -2.90 -22.85 -1.10
CA GLN A 681 -2.29 -23.44 0.09
C GLN A 681 -3.28 -24.38 0.79
N GLU A 682 -2.82 -25.59 1.13
CA GLU A 682 -3.66 -26.71 1.58
C GLU A 682 -4.46 -26.46 2.87
N ASP A 683 -4.02 -25.50 3.69
CA ASP A 683 -4.63 -25.17 4.99
C ASP A 683 -5.27 -23.76 5.04
N THR A 684 -5.57 -23.18 3.87
CA THR A 684 -6.21 -21.88 3.78
C THR A 684 -7.74 -21.99 3.81
N ALA A 685 -8.39 -21.16 4.64
CA ALA A 685 -9.83 -21.00 4.64
C ALA A 685 -10.22 -19.87 3.69
N TYR A 686 -11.08 -20.17 2.72
CA TYR A 686 -11.63 -19.19 1.79
C TYR A 686 -13.09 -18.89 2.14
N GLU A 687 -13.57 -17.72 1.73
CA GLU A 687 -14.97 -17.32 1.80
C GLU A 687 -15.43 -16.85 0.42
N LEU A 688 -16.45 -17.50 -0.13
CA LEU A 688 -17.17 -16.98 -1.28
C LEU A 688 -18.16 -15.93 -0.77
N ARG A 689 -18.14 -14.74 -1.37
CA ARG A 689 -19.12 -13.69 -1.12
C ARG A 689 -19.81 -13.30 -2.42
N ILE A 690 -21.12 -13.10 -2.37
CA ILE A 690 -21.91 -12.56 -3.48
C ILE A 690 -22.50 -11.23 -3.04
N TYR A 691 -22.32 -10.21 -3.85
CA TYR A 691 -22.75 -8.84 -3.58
C TYR A 691 -23.76 -8.35 -4.62
N THR A 692 -24.67 -7.49 -4.15
CA THR A 692 -25.60 -6.68 -4.94
C THR A 692 -25.40 -5.19 -4.64
N ASP A 693 -26.19 -4.32 -5.27
CA ASP A 693 -26.26 -2.89 -4.92
C ASP A 693 -26.78 -2.64 -3.49
N ARG A 694 -27.34 -3.65 -2.83
CA ARG A 694 -27.85 -3.59 -1.44
C ARG A 694 -26.92 -4.26 -0.42
N GLY A 695 -25.74 -4.68 -0.86
CA GLY A 695 -24.68 -5.24 -0.02
C GLY A 695 -24.55 -6.75 -0.16
N LEU A 696 -24.22 -7.43 0.93
CA LEU A 696 -23.86 -8.85 0.91
C LEU A 696 -25.12 -9.72 0.80
N ALA A 697 -25.24 -10.43 -0.32
CA ALA A 697 -26.36 -11.31 -0.62
C ALA A 697 -26.17 -12.74 -0.10
N TYR A 698 -24.94 -13.21 -0.13
CA TYR A 698 -24.56 -14.55 0.30
C TYR A 698 -23.10 -14.56 0.73
N ALA A 699 -22.78 -15.36 1.76
CA ALA A 699 -21.42 -15.68 2.14
C ALA A 699 -21.34 -17.13 2.66
N SER A 700 -20.29 -17.85 2.27
CA SER A 700 -19.98 -19.17 2.82
C SER A 700 -18.50 -19.47 2.76
N MET A 701 -18.00 -20.10 3.82
CA MET A 701 -16.62 -20.55 3.95
C MET A 701 -16.41 -21.94 3.33
N TYR A 702 -15.21 -22.17 2.78
CA TYR A 702 -14.79 -23.45 2.22
C TYR A 702 -13.25 -23.57 2.21
N SER A 703 -12.70 -24.78 2.09
CA SER A 703 -11.26 -25.03 2.18
C SER A 703 -10.50 -24.87 0.85
N GLY A 704 -11.21 -24.61 -0.26
CA GLY A 704 -10.62 -24.56 -1.60
C GLY A 704 -10.07 -25.90 -2.11
N LYS A 705 -10.25 -27.02 -1.39
CA LYS A 705 -9.74 -28.36 -1.78
C LYS A 705 -10.53 -29.00 -2.92
N MET A 706 -11.81 -28.68 -3.03
CA MET A 706 -12.69 -29.23 -4.04
C MET A 706 -13.30 -28.11 -4.89
N PRO A 707 -13.71 -28.42 -6.14
CA PRO A 707 -14.60 -27.56 -6.91
C PRO A 707 -15.85 -27.19 -6.11
N GLN A 708 -16.30 -25.95 -6.24
CA GLN A 708 -17.48 -25.45 -5.54
C GLN A 708 -18.58 -25.08 -6.52
N ALA A 709 -19.83 -25.28 -6.12
CA ALA A 709 -20.99 -24.88 -6.91
C ALA A 709 -22.03 -24.24 -5.99
N LEU A 710 -22.68 -23.18 -6.49
CA LEU A 710 -23.74 -22.47 -5.79
C LEU A 710 -24.77 -21.97 -6.79
N ALA A 711 -26.03 -22.00 -6.39
CA ALA A 711 -27.10 -21.33 -7.10
C ALA A 711 -27.96 -20.49 -6.15
N LEU A 712 -28.36 -19.30 -6.58
CA LEU A 712 -29.30 -18.44 -5.84
C LEU A 712 -30.42 -17.93 -6.74
N GLU A 713 -31.57 -17.67 -6.12
CA GLU A 713 -32.68 -16.96 -6.75
C GLU A 713 -32.31 -15.49 -6.91
N VAL A 714 -32.47 -14.92 -8.11
CA VAL A 714 -32.18 -13.52 -8.41
C VAL A 714 -33.37 -12.63 -8.03
N LYS A 715 -33.07 -11.48 -7.41
CA LYS A 715 -34.04 -10.42 -7.09
C LYS A 715 -33.80 -9.21 -7.99
N GLN A 716 -34.76 -8.30 -8.02
CA GLN A 716 -34.62 -7.02 -8.70
C GLN A 716 -33.52 -6.17 -8.02
N ARG A 717 -32.31 -6.20 -8.58
CA ARG A 717 -31.10 -5.53 -8.12
C ARG A 717 -30.41 -4.89 -9.32
N ALA A 718 -29.43 -4.02 -9.09
CA ALA A 718 -28.72 -3.37 -10.21
C ALA A 718 -27.60 -4.26 -10.79
N PHE A 719 -27.00 -5.11 -9.96
CA PHE A 719 -25.99 -6.06 -10.38
C PHE A 719 -25.85 -7.23 -9.40
N TYR A 720 -25.20 -8.29 -9.86
CA TYR A 720 -24.60 -9.33 -9.02
C TYR A 720 -23.12 -9.46 -9.34
N ARG A 721 -22.30 -9.63 -8.30
CA ARG A 721 -20.87 -9.97 -8.44
C ARG A 721 -20.45 -10.97 -7.36
N ALA A 722 -19.39 -11.72 -7.63
CA ALA A 722 -18.82 -12.67 -6.69
C ALA A 722 -17.37 -12.32 -6.35
N GLU A 723 -16.97 -12.59 -5.12
CA GLU A 723 -15.61 -12.37 -4.62
C GLU A 723 -15.17 -13.60 -3.82
N VAL A 724 -13.88 -13.94 -3.90
CA VAL A 724 -13.26 -14.95 -3.04
C VAL A 724 -12.28 -14.26 -2.11
N PHE A 725 -12.49 -14.44 -0.81
CA PHE A 725 -11.66 -13.90 0.24
C PHE A 725 -10.82 -15.01 0.86
N ASP A 726 -9.52 -14.81 0.98
CA ASP A 726 -8.65 -15.64 1.81
C ASP A 726 -8.80 -15.15 3.25
N LEU A 727 -9.46 -15.93 4.11
CA LEU A 727 -9.66 -15.59 5.51
C LEU A 727 -8.38 -15.78 6.33
N THR A 728 -7.52 -16.71 5.92
CA THR A 728 -6.25 -17.00 6.59
C THR A 728 -5.28 -15.85 6.45
N HIS A 729 -5.15 -15.28 5.25
CA HIS A 729 -4.26 -14.18 4.93
C HIS A 729 -4.99 -12.81 4.95
N GLY A 730 -6.31 -12.82 4.88
CA GLY A 730 -7.16 -11.66 5.09
C GLY A 730 -7.15 -10.68 3.92
N TYR A 731 -7.15 -11.17 2.68
CA TYR A 731 -7.23 -10.35 1.47
C TYR A 731 -8.11 -11.02 0.41
N ARG A 732 -8.58 -10.23 -0.58
CA ARG A 732 -9.34 -10.73 -1.73
C ARG A 732 -8.40 -11.40 -2.71
N VAL A 733 -8.68 -12.64 -3.07
CA VAL A 733 -7.88 -13.42 -4.03
C VAL A 733 -8.54 -13.54 -5.39
N ALA A 734 -9.84 -13.25 -5.50
CA ALA A 734 -10.53 -13.16 -6.77
C ALA A 734 -11.75 -12.23 -6.72
N ILE A 735 -12.01 -11.55 -7.83
CA ILE A 735 -13.16 -10.67 -8.06
C ILE A 735 -13.76 -11.04 -9.43
N GLY A 736 -15.02 -11.48 -9.43
CA GLY A 736 -15.81 -11.67 -10.64
C GLY A 736 -16.42 -10.34 -11.08
N ASN A 737 -16.35 -10.05 -12.38
CA ASN A 737 -16.98 -8.86 -12.93
C ASN A 737 -18.52 -8.93 -12.79
N PRO A 738 -19.21 -7.77 -12.67
CA PRO A 738 -20.64 -7.77 -12.40
C PRO A 738 -21.44 -8.29 -13.59
N ILE A 739 -22.58 -8.91 -13.32
CA ILE A 739 -23.68 -9.07 -14.28
C ILE A 739 -24.70 -7.98 -13.94
N TRP A 740 -24.97 -7.08 -14.88
CA TRP A 740 -25.91 -5.98 -14.66
C TRP A 740 -27.34 -6.39 -14.99
N LEU A 741 -28.28 -5.89 -14.19
CA LEU A 741 -29.70 -6.13 -14.33
C LEU A 741 -30.41 -4.82 -14.71
N ASP A 742 -31.13 -4.85 -15.82
CA ASP A 742 -31.91 -3.73 -16.39
C ASP A 742 -33.39 -3.76 -15.99
#